data_AF-A0A921UQM9-F1
#
_entry.id   AF-A0A921UQM9-F1
#
_cell.length_a   1.000
_cell.length_b   1.000
_cell.length_c   1.000
_cell.angle_alpha   90.00
_cell.angle_beta   90.00
_cell.angle_gamma   90.00
#
_symmetry.space_group_name_H-M   'P 1'
#
loop_
_entity.id
_entity.type
_entity.pdbx_description
1 polymer ?
#
loop_
_entity_poly.entity_id
_entity_poly.type
_entity_poly.pdbx_seq_one_letter_code
_entity_poly.pdbx_strand_id
1 'polypeptide(L)'
;MPAELSPRLAAASSSSPSPSPSPSPSPHGAPRIIRAGEQDDSRLPPQTAATTRGKRRRGAWHPRASSSWGTEWDRAYLLACAAGLLVDPLFLYAVSVSAPLMCVFLDGWFAAAVTALRCAVDAMHAANLLLQLREACSSPRREDTDEEGAQPGRDDARGAGGVPQRGRSKKGVFLDVLVILPVMQVVVWVASPAMIRAGSTTAVMTVLLVAFLLEYLPKIYHSVRVLRRMQDFSGYLFGTIWWGIALNLMAYFVAAHAVGACWYLLGAQRATKCLREQCAQAGGSGCAPWALACAEPLYYGRGVTVGADRLAWAGNATARGTCLDSADNYQYGAYQWTVMLVANPSRVERILLPIFWGLMTLSTFGNLESTTEWLEIVFNIITITGGLILVTMLIGNIKVFLNATTSKKQAMHTRLRGVELWMKRKNLPRSYRHRVRQYERQRWAATRGVDECRIVRDLPEGLRRDIKYHLCLGLVRQVPLFQHMDDLVLENICDRVKSLIFPKGEVIVREGDPVKRMLFIVRGHLQSSQVLRNGGESCCMLGPGNFSGDELLSWCLRRPFLERLPASSSTLTTLESTEAFGLDAADVKYVTQHFRYTFTNDKVRRSARYYSPGWRTWAAVAVQLAWRRYKHRKTLASLSFIRPRRPLSRCSSLGEEKLRLYTALLTSPKPNQDDLL
;
A
#
# COMPACT_ATOMS: atom_id res chain seq x y z
N MET A 1 39.67 -21.58 19.89
CA MET A 1 39.56 -21.15 21.30
C MET A 1 38.38 -21.91 21.93
N PRO A 2 38.58 -22.48 23.13
CA PRO A 2 37.83 -23.62 23.67
C PRO A 2 36.63 -23.12 24.52
N ALA A 3 35.78 -23.91 25.19
CA ALA A 3 35.83 -25.29 25.65
C ALA A 3 34.41 -25.81 25.98
N GLU A 4 34.23 -27.12 25.86
CA GLU A 4 33.23 -27.92 26.58
C GLU A 4 33.61 -28.09 28.08
N LEU A 5 32.59 -28.46 28.89
CA LEU A 5 32.56 -29.52 29.91
C LEU A 5 32.00 -29.15 31.30
N SER A 6 30.87 -29.84 31.57
CA SER A 6 30.53 -30.61 32.79
C SER A 6 29.89 -29.94 34.04
N PRO A 7 28.87 -30.60 34.63
CA PRO A 7 28.24 -30.23 35.90
C PRO A 7 28.73 -31.09 37.08
N ARG A 8 28.62 -30.59 38.32
CA ARG A 8 28.69 -31.38 39.57
C ARG A 8 27.74 -30.87 40.65
N LEU A 9 27.20 -31.84 41.38
CA LEU A 9 26.22 -31.80 42.49
C LEU A 9 26.76 -31.27 43.83
N ALA A 10 25.85 -30.77 44.68
CA ALA A 10 25.60 -31.11 46.11
C ALA A 10 24.81 -29.94 46.75
N ALA A 11 23.57 -30.06 47.24
CA ALA A 11 22.95 -30.84 48.33
C ALA A 11 22.92 -30.11 49.70
N ALA A 12 21.77 -30.26 50.38
CA ALA A 12 21.36 -29.82 51.73
C ALA A 12 20.82 -28.36 51.83
N SER A 13 19.68 -28.05 52.47
CA SER A 13 18.91 -28.72 53.52
C SER A 13 17.46 -28.21 53.59
N SER A 14 16.62 -29.03 54.24
CA SER A 14 15.17 -29.03 54.41
C SER A 14 14.60 -28.04 55.44
N SER A 15 13.38 -27.53 55.21
CA SER A 15 12.26 -27.64 56.19
C SER A 15 10.95 -27.03 55.64
N SER A 16 9.87 -27.80 55.76
CA SER A 16 8.45 -27.46 55.56
C SER A 16 7.77 -27.39 56.96
N PRO A 17 6.61 -26.71 57.18
CA PRO A 17 5.31 -27.15 56.63
C PRO A 17 4.26 -26.06 56.30
N SER A 18 3.31 -26.44 55.44
CA SER A 18 1.98 -25.86 55.12
C SER A 18 0.99 -25.99 56.32
N PRO A 19 -0.22 -25.36 56.38
CA PRO A 19 -1.20 -25.23 55.28
C PRO A 19 -2.07 -23.94 55.23
N SER A 20 -2.68 -23.68 54.08
CA SER A 20 -3.86 -22.80 53.96
C SER A 20 -4.87 -23.40 52.99
N PRO A 21 -6.19 -23.28 53.24
CA PRO A 21 -7.22 -23.88 52.40
C PRO A 21 -7.74 -22.90 51.33
N SER A 22 -8.08 -23.48 50.18
CA SER A 22 -8.94 -22.88 49.14
C SER A 22 -10.39 -22.71 49.64
N PRO A 23 -11.22 -21.87 49.01
CA PRO A 23 -11.98 -22.37 47.85
C PRO A 23 -12.13 -21.37 46.69
N SER A 24 -12.27 -21.93 45.49
CA SER A 24 -12.92 -21.28 44.34
C SER A 24 -14.43 -21.64 44.35
N PRO A 25 -15.30 -20.89 43.63
CA PRO A 25 -15.53 -21.22 42.23
C PRO A 25 -15.72 -19.99 41.29
N SER A 26 -15.42 -20.22 40.02
CA SER A 26 -15.64 -19.37 38.83
C SER A 26 -17.14 -19.36 38.39
N PRO A 27 -17.59 -18.81 37.22
CA PRO A 27 -16.88 -18.15 36.11
C PRO A 27 -17.61 -16.98 35.39
N HIS A 28 -16.92 -16.43 34.37
CA HIS A 28 -17.40 -15.73 33.15
C HIS A 28 -17.87 -14.25 33.17
N GLY A 29 -17.27 -13.45 32.28
CA GLY A 29 -17.95 -12.29 31.67
C GLY A 29 -17.06 -11.07 31.39
N ALA A 30 -16.24 -11.11 30.33
CA ALA A 30 -15.62 -9.90 29.77
C ALA A 30 -16.68 -9.02 29.08
N PRO A 31 -16.66 -7.68 29.20
CA PRO A 31 -17.67 -6.84 28.58
C PRO A 31 -17.39 -6.62 27.08
N ARG A 32 -18.42 -6.97 26.29
CA ARG A 32 -18.53 -6.74 24.85
C ARG A 32 -18.67 -5.24 24.53
N ILE A 33 -18.01 -4.86 23.44
CA ILE A 33 -18.16 -3.60 22.69
C ILE A 33 -19.61 -3.47 22.21
N ILE A 34 -20.30 -2.41 22.64
CA ILE A 34 -21.63 -2.05 22.17
C ILE A 34 -21.50 -1.19 20.90
N ARG A 35 -21.91 -1.74 19.76
CA ARG A 35 -22.35 -0.98 18.58
C ARG A 35 -23.84 -0.73 18.72
N ALA A 36 -24.24 0.53 18.87
CA ALA A 36 -25.57 1.00 18.44
C ALA A 36 -25.56 1.02 16.89
N GLY A 37 -26.58 0.61 16.14
CA GLY A 37 -28.02 0.64 16.39
C GLY A 37 -28.61 1.41 15.20
N GLU A 38 -28.83 0.70 14.09
CA GLU A 38 -29.42 1.23 12.85
C GLU A 38 -30.91 0.94 12.91
N GLN A 39 -31.73 1.98 12.77
CA GLN A 39 -33.18 1.94 12.97
C GLN A 39 -33.88 2.13 11.62
N ASP A 40 -34.92 1.32 11.43
CA ASP A 40 -35.85 1.23 10.30
C ASP A 40 -36.27 2.58 9.70
N ASP A 41 -36.37 2.62 8.37
CA ASP A 41 -37.39 3.42 7.70
C ASP A 41 -38.13 2.56 6.66
N SER A 42 -39.44 2.52 6.85
CA SER A 42 -40.41 1.63 6.22
C SER A 42 -40.99 2.27 4.95
N ARG A 43 -41.18 1.42 3.94
CA ARG A 43 -41.64 1.77 2.58
C ARG A 43 -43.18 1.95 2.53
N LEU A 44 -43.60 2.94 1.75
CA LEU A 44 -44.97 3.13 1.20
C LEU A 44 -45.26 2.14 0.02
N PRO A 45 -46.55 1.97 -0.38
CA PRO A 45 -47.15 0.69 -0.80
C PRO A 45 -47.05 0.36 -2.31
N PRO A 46 -47.46 -0.85 -2.74
CA PRO A 46 -47.19 -1.37 -4.08
C PRO A 46 -48.29 -0.99 -5.08
N GLN A 47 -47.90 -0.61 -6.30
CA GLN A 47 -48.79 -0.58 -7.46
C GLN A 47 -48.39 -1.68 -8.45
N THR A 48 -49.30 -2.66 -8.52
CA THR A 48 -49.75 -3.44 -9.68
C THR A 48 -48.73 -3.85 -10.75
N ALA A 49 -48.50 -5.17 -10.80
CA ALA A 49 -47.90 -5.89 -11.90
C ALA A 49 -48.75 -5.84 -13.17
N ALA A 50 -48.14 -5.45 -14.30
CA ALA A 50 -48.61 -5.77 -15.64
C ALA A 50 -47.65 -6.78 -16.28
N THR A 51 -48.17 -7.96 -16.57
CA THR A 51 -47.48 -9.09 -17.17
C THR A 51 -47.41 -8.94 -18.69
N THR A 52 -46.20 -8.82 -19.25
CA THR A 52 -45.97 -9.06 -20.68
C THR A 52 -44.94 -10.16 -20.88
N ARG A 53 -45.42 -11.28 -21.45
CA ARG A 53 -44.68 -12.47 -21.89
C ARG A 53 -43.45 -12.10 -22.72
N GLY A 54 -42.26 -12.31 -22.17
CA GLY A 54 -40.98 -12.29 -22.90
C GLY A 54 -40.59 -13.69 -23.37
N LYS A 55 -40.49 -13.87 -24.70
CA LYS A 55 -39.91 -15.04 -25.37
C LYS A 55 -38.54 -15.39 -24.78
N ARG A 56 -38.35 -16.67 -24.44
CA ARG A 56 -37.06 -17.32 -24.14
C ARG A 56 -36.05 -17.03 -25.26
N ARG A 57 -35.19 -16.01 -25.09
CA ARG A 57 -33.93 -15.91 -25.84
C ARG A 57 -32.88 -16.71 -25.07
N ARG A 58 -32.30 -17.71 -25.73
CA ARG A 58 -31.20 -18.53 -25.21
C ARG A 58 -30.10 -17.60 -24.70
N GLY A 59 -29.72 -17.77 -23.44
CA GLY A 59 -28.68 -16.97 -22.80
C GLY A 59 -27.36 -17.10 -23.57
N ALA A 60 -26.92 -16.02 -24.18
CA ALA A 60 -25.53 -15.86 -24.57
C ALA A 60 -24.73 -15.71 -23.28
N TRP A 61 -23.94 -16.74 -22.94
CA TRP A 61 -22.97 -16.68 -21.87
C TRP A 61 -21.94 -15.60 -22.23
N HIS A 62 -21.99 -14.44 -21.58
CA HIS A 62 -20.92 -13.44 -21.62
C HIS A 62 -19.90 -13.77 -20.51
N PRO A 63 -18.69 -14.28 -20.82
CA PRO A 63 -17.73 -14.69 -19.79
C PRO A 63 -17.02 -13.51 -19.11
N ARG A 64 -17.00 -12.32 -19.74
CA ARG A 64 -16.20 -11.17 -19.28
C ARG A 64 -17.00 -9.95 -18.80
N ALA A 65 -18.32 -9.96 -18.96
CA ALA A 65 -19.15 -8.85 -18.52
C ALA A 65 -19.69 -9.17 -17.12
N SER A 66 -18.93 -8.74 -16.09
CA SER A 66 -19.16 -8.94 -14.64
C SER A 66 -18.56 -10.23 -14.04
N SER A 67 -17.79 -10.04 -12.96
CA SER A 67 -17.30 -10.99 -11.93
C SER A 67 -15.79 -11.27 -11.92
N SER A 68 -15.24 -11.49 -10.72
CA SER A 68 -13.82 -11.72 -10.37
C SER A 68 -13.05 -12.69 -11.28
N TRP A 69 -13.76 -13.58 -11.96
CA TRP A 69 -13.22 -14.60 -12.84
C TRP A 69 -12.36 -14.04 -13.98
N GLY A 70 -12.77 -12.94 -14.64
CA GLY A 70 -12.00 -12.37 -15.75
C GLY A 70 -10.62 -11.86 -15.32
N THR A 71 -10.56 -11.18 -14.17
CA THR A 71 -9.31 -10.65 -13.59
C THR A 71 -8.40 -11.78 -13.10
N GLU A 72 -8.96 -12.83 -12.52
CA GLU A 72 -8.22 -14.03 -12.10
C GLU A 72 -7.65 -14.81 -13.30
N TRP A 73 -8.41 -14.91 -14.39
CA TRP A 73 -7.94 -15.51 -15.64
C TRP A 73 -6.78 -14.75 -16.25
N ASP A 74 -6.87 -13.41 -16.36
CA ASP A 74 -5.79 -12.59 -16.93
C ASP A 74 -4.50 -12.68 -16.08
N ARG A 75 -4.64 -12.81 -14.75
CA ARG A 75 -3.53 -13.09 -13.82
C ARG A 75 -2.92 -14.46 -14.03
N ALA A 76 -3.74 -15.51 -14.12
CA ALA A 76 -3.28 -16.87 -14.39
C ALA A 76 -2.58 -16.97 -15.76
N TYR A 77 -3.11 -16.28 -16.76
CA TYR A 77 -2.52 -16.21 -18.10
C TYR A 77 -1.15 -15.53 -18.09
N LEU A 78 -0.97 -14.44 -17.33
CA LEU A 78 0.33 -13.79 -17.18
C LEU A 78 1.37 -14.73 -16.55
N LEU A 79 0.97 -15.52 -15.55
CA LEU A 79 1.85 -16.54 -14.97
C LEU A 79 2.17 -17.67 -15.97
N ALA A 80 1.21 -18.08 -16.79
CA ALA A 80 1.45 -19.04 -17.87
C ALA A 80 2.44 -18.50 -18.92
N CYS A 81 2.36 -17.21 -19.27
CA CYS A 81 3.34 -16.54 -20.14
C CYS A 81 4.75 -16.57 -19.53
N ALA A 82 4.88 -16.27 -18.24
CA ALA A 82 6.15 -16.33 -17.53
C ALA A 82 6.70 -17.77 -17.45
N ALA A 83 5.82 -18.75 -17.22
CA ALA A 83 6.19 -20.16 -17.25
C ALA A 83 6.70 -20.59 -18.63
N GLY A 84 6.06 -20.15 -19.72
CA GLY A 84 6.55 -20.41 -21.08
C GLY A 84 7.98 -19.91 -21.30
N LEU A 85 8.28 -18.69 -20.85
CA LEU A 85 9.62 -18.12 -20.96
C LEU A 85 10.69 -18.85 -20.11
N LEU A 86 10.29 -19.54 -19.05
CA LEU A 86 11.17 -20.40 -18.24
C LEU A 86 11.36 -21.79 -18.84
N VAL A 87 10.38 -22.31 -19.58
CA VAL A 87 10.39 -23.68 -20.10
C VAL A 87 11.15 -23.78 -21.41
N ASP A 88 11.01 -22.79 -22.30
CA ASP A 88 11.63 -22.84 -23.63
C ASP A 88 13.15 -23.06 -23.62
N PRO A 89 13.96 -22.39 -22.77
CA PRO A 89 15.41 -22.60 -22.76
C PRO A 89 15.80 -24.01 -22.34
N LEU A 90 14.92 -24.77 -21.66
CA LEU A 90 15.20 -26.13 -21.24
C LEU A 90 15.43 -27.07 -22.43
N PHE A 91 14.82 -26.82 -23.59
CA PHE A 91 15.04 -27.64 -24.79
C PHE A 91 16.52 -27.67 -25.22
N LEU A 92 17.28 -26.60 -24.94
CA LEU A 92 18.70 -26.52 -25.32
C LEU A 92 19.57 -27.44 -24.47
N TYR A 93 19.15 -27.75 -23.24
CA TYR A 93 19.83 -28.75 -22.41
C TYR A 93 19.51 -30.19 -22.80
N ALA A 94 18.66 -30.44 -23.81
CA ALA A 94 18.38 -31.81 -24.25
C ALA A 94 19.57 -32.44 -24.97
N VAL A 95 20.39 -31.64 -25.66
CA VAL A 95 21.58 -32.14 -26.36
C VAL A 95 22.71 -32.39 -25.37
N SER A 96 23.39 -33.53 -25.50
CA SER A 96 24.55 -33.92 -24.69
C SER A 96 25.58 -34.64 -25.55
N VAL A 97 26.79 -34.75 -25.02
CA VAL A 97 27.84 -35.62 -25.57
C VAL A 97 28.03 -36.80 -24.63
N SER A 98 28.10 -38.00 -25.19
CA SER A 98 28.41 -39.21 -24.43
C SER A 98 29.91 -39.22 -24.12
N ALA A 99 30.28 -39.19 -22.84
CA ALA A 99 31.68 -39.36 -22.41
C ALA A 99 32.31 -40.68 -22.92
N PRO A 100 31.66 -41.87 -22.76
CA PRO A 100 32.28 -43.12 -23.17
C PRO A 100 32.31 -43.32 -24.69
N LEU A 101 31.30 -42.84 -25.43
CA LEU A 101 31.20 -43.06 -26.88
C LEU A 101 31.64 -41.87 -27.73
N MET A 102 31.99 -40.73 -27.10
CA MET A 102 32.39 -39.48 -27.75
C MET A 102 31.48 -39.08 -28.92
N CYS A 103 30.17 -39.22 -28.71
CA CYS A 103 29.14 -38.96 -29.72
C CYS A 103 28.01 -38.09 -29.17
N VAL A 104 27.37 -37.32 -30.06
CA VAL A 104 26.25 -36.42 -29.74
C VAL A 104 24.94 -37.20 -29.73
N PHE A 105 24.13 -36.97 -28.68
CA PHE A 105 22.78 -37.51 -28.55
C PHE A 105 21.83 -36.50 -27.89
N LEU A 106 20.54 -36.78 -27.97
CA LEU A 106 19.48 -36.08 -27.25
C LEU A 106 18.98 -36.95 -26.10
N ASP A 107 18.91 -36.41 -24.88
CA ASP A 107 18.26 -37.10 -23.75
C ASP A 107 16.74 -37.15 -23.99
N GLY A 108 16.25 -38.32 -24.39
CA GLY A 108 14.86 -38.52 -24.80
C GLY A 108 13.87 -38.38 -23.65
N TRP A 109 14.25 -38.79 -22.43
CA TRP A 109 13.40 -38.63 -21.24
C TRP A 109 13.28 -37.17 -20.85
N PHE A 110 14.39 -36.44 -20.88
CA PHE A 110 14.39 -35.01 -20.60
C PHE A 110 13.64 -34.22 -21.67
N ALA A 111 13.87 -34.51 -22.96
CA ALA A 111 13.13 -33.90 -24.06
C ALA A 111 11.61 -34.16 -23.96
N ALA A 112 11.20 -35.36 -23.57
CA ALA A 112 9.78 -35.70 -23.34
C ALA A 112 9.17 -34.87 -22.20
N ALA A 113 9.88 -34.74 -21.07
CA ALA A 113 9.42 -33.93 -19.94
C ALA A 113 9.27 -32.45 -20.30
N VAL A 114 10.25 -31.86 -20.98
CA VAL A 114 10.20 -30.46 -21.43
C VAL A 114 9.07 -30.26 -22.46
N THR A 115 8.89 -31.21 -23.38
CA THR A 115 7.80 -31.19 -24.36
C THR A 115 6.44 -31.21 -23.67
N ALA A 116 6.24 -32.07 -22.67
CA ALA A 116 4.98 -32.13 -21.92
C ALA A 116 4.67 -30.81 -21.20
N LEU A 117 5.68 -30.22 -20.54
CA LEU A 117 5.55 -28.94 -19.86
C LEU A 117 5.23 -27.80 -20.84
N ARG A 118 5.89 -27.79 -22.00
CA ARG A 118 5.66 -26.83 -23.08
C ARG A 118 4.23 -26.94 -23.64
N CYS A 119 3.74 -28.16 -23.86
CA CYS A 119 2.37 -28.41 -24.34
C CYS A 119 1.32 -27.90 -23.35
N ALA A 120 1.56 -28.02 -22.04
CA ALA A 120 0.66 -27.47 -21.02
C ALA A 120 0.56 -25.93 -21.12
N VAL A 121 1.69 -25.25 -21.38
CA VAL A 121 1.71 -23.80 -21.60
C VAL A 121 1.02 -23.42 -22.92
N ASP A 122 1.25 -24.17 -24.00
CA ASP A 122 0.56 -23.96 -25.29
C ASP A 122 -0.96 -24.09 -25.16
N ALA A 123 -1.43 -25.07 -24.38
CA ALA A 123 -2.85 -25.23 -24.11
C ALA A 123 -3.46 -23.98 -23.43
N MET A 124 -2.73 -23.35 -22.51
CA MET A 124 -3.15 -22.10 -21.87
C MET A 124 -3.20 -20.93 -22.87
N HIS A 125 -2.21 -20.82 -23.77
CA HIS A 125 -2.23 -19.81 -24.84
C HIS A 125 -3.38 -20.02 -25.83
N ALA A 126 -3.61 -21.27 -26.25
CA ALA A 126 -4.73 -21.64 -27.11
C ALA A 126 -6.08 -21.35 -26.44
N ALA A 127 -6.25 -21.71 -25.16
CA ALA A 127 -7.46 -21.42 -24.40
C ALA A 127 -7.73 -19.90 -24.31
N ASN A 128 -6.70 -19.11 -24.03
CA ASN A 128 -6.82 -17.65 -24.00
C ASN A 128 -7.15 -17.05 -25.37
N LEU A 129 -6.54 -17.54 -26.46
CA LEU A 129 -6.87 -17.12 -27.81
C LEU A 129 -8.34 -17.47 -28.16
N LEU A 130 -8.80 -18.67 -27.83
CA LEU A 130 -10.18 -19.12 -28.05
C LEU A 130 -11.19 -18.28 -27.29
N LEU A 131 -10.94 -17.99 -26.00
CA LEU A 131 -11.81 -17.13 -25.20
C LEU A 131 -11.95 -15.75 -25.83
N GLN A 132 -10.84 -15.17 -26.26
CA GLN A 132 -10.87 -13.84 -26.85
C GLN A 132 -11.49 -13.80 -28.26
N LEU A 133 -11.39 -14.87 -29.04
CA LEU A 133 -12.11 -15.00 -30.31
C LEU A 133 -13.62 -15.14 -30.09
N ARG A 134 -14.04 -15.92 -29.08
CA ARG A 134 -15.45 -16.06 -28.69
C ARG A 134 -16.07 -14.71 -28.28
N GLU A 135 -15.33 -13.90 -27.53
CA GLU A 135 -15.76 -12.55 -27.14
C GLU A 135 -15.85 -11.58 -28.33
N ALA A 136 -14.96 -11.71 -29.32
CA ALA A 136 -15.02 -10.89 -30.53
C ALA A 136 -16.19 -11.28 -31.45
N CYS A 137 -16.57 -12.56 -31.49
CA CYS A 137 -17.73 -13.02 -32.26
C CYS A 137 -19.07 -12.73 -31.56
N SER A 138 -19.08 -12.55 -30.24
CA SER A 138 -20.30 -12.30 -29.48
C SER A 138 -20.70 -10.83 -29.37
N SER A 139 -19.88 -9.88 -29.84
CA SER A 139 -20.27 -8.47 -30.00
C SER A 139 -20.72 -8.19 -31.45
N PRO A 140 -22.03 -8.05 -31.73
CA PRO A 140 -22.48 -7.61 -33.03
C PRO A 140 -22.04 -6.16 -33.25
N ARG A 141 -21.56 -5.86 -34.46
CA ARG A 141 -21.44 -4.50 -35.00
C ARG A 141 -22.76 -3.77 -34.75
N ARG A 142 -22.74 -2.74 -33.90
CA ARG A 142 -23.72 -1.65 -34.01
C ARG A 142 -23.22 -0.81 -35.17
N GLU A 143 -23.86 -0.94 -36.32
CA GLU A 143 -23.77 0.06 -37.38
C GLU A 143 -24.48 1.31 -36.85
N ASP A 144 -23.70 2.34 -36.56
CA ASP A 144 -24.21 3.66 -36.24
C ASP A 144 -24.75 4.28 -37.53
N THR A 145 -26.07 4.33 -37.64
CA THR A 145 -26.81 5.27 -38.47
C THR A 145 -27.71 6.01 -37.49
N ASP A 146 -27.39 7.28 -37.21
CA ASP A 146 -28.30 8.43 -37.35
C ASP A 146 -27.70 9.69 -36.69
N GLU A 147 -28.19 10.81 -37.17
CA GLU A 147 -27.59 12.14 -37.28
C GLU A 147 -27.57 13.02 -36.00
N GLU A 148 -26.72 14.04 -36.09
CA GLU A 148 -26.73 15.39 -35.48
C GLU A 148 -27.57 15.72 -34.23
N GLY A 149 -26.87 16.30 -33.24
CA GLY A 149 -27.37 17.43 -32.45
C GLY A 149 -27.61 17.18 -30.96
N ALA A 150 -26.67 17.59 -30.09
CA ALA A 150 -26.90 18.27 -28.79
C ALA A 150 -25.64 18.28 -27.90
N GLN A 151 -25.44 19.39 -27.18
CA GLN A 151 -24.32 19.73 -26.30
C GLN A 151 -23.92 18.68 -25.23
N PRO A 152 -22.67 18.74 -24.71
CA PRO A 152 -22.21 17.87 -23.64
C PRO A 152 -22.69 18.39 -22.27
N GLY A 153 -23.77 17.78 -21.77
CA GLY A 153 -24.21 17.86 -20.38
C GLY A 153 -23.51 16.81 -19.52
N ARG A 154 -23.00 17.26 -18.37
CA ARG A 154 -22.27 16.50 -17.35
C ARG A 154 -23.23 15.67 -16.49
N ASP A 155 -22.76 14.49 -16.12
CA ASP A 155 -22.87 13.84 -14.80
C ASP A 155 -23.51 12.43 -14.72
N ASP A 156 -22.72 11.56 -14.09
CA ASP A 156 -23.04 10.42 -13.22
C ASP A 156 -23.61 9.11 -13.79
N ALA A 157 -22.68 8.17 -14.01
CA ALA A 157 -22.80 6.82 -13.43
C ALA A 157 -21.41 6.17 -13.25
N ARG A 158 -20.90 6.20 -12.02
CA ARG A 158 -19.95 5.18 -11.53
C ARG A 158 -20.68 3.83 -11.51
N GLY A 159 -20.34 2.95 -12.44
CA GLY A 159 -20.80 1.56 -12.42
C GLY A 159 -20.37 0.81 -13.67
N ALA A 160 -19.67 -0.31 -13.45
CA ALA A 160 -19.21 -1.28 -14.45
C ALA A 160 -18.04 -0.85 -15.34
N GLY A 161 -16.83 -1.27 -14.95
CA GLY A 161 -15.62 -1.25 -15.78
C GLY A 161 -15.73 -2.24 -16.94
N GLY A 162 -16.40 -1.82 -18.02
CA GLY A 162 -16.29 -2.45 -19.33
C GLY A 162 -15.13 -1.83 -20.10
N VAL A 163 -14.12 -2.64 -20.43
CA VAL A 163 -13.08 -2.26 -21.39
C VAL A 163 -13.77 -1.87 -22.71
N PRO A 164 -13.47 -0.69 -23.31
CA PRO A 164 -14.04 -0.33 -24.60
C PRO A 164 -13.58 -1.34 -25.66
N GLN A 165 -14.53 -2.09 -26.21
CA GLN A 165 -14.29 -3.19 -27.14
C GLN A 165 -13.96 -2.63 -28.52
N ARG A 166 -12.68 -2.30 -28.75
CA ARG A 166 -12.17 -1.85 -30.05
C ARG A 166 -11.73 -3.06 -30.87
N GLY A 167 -12.23 -3.15 -32.10
CA GLY A 167 -11.95 -4.24 -33.05
C GLY A 167 -10.47 -4.67 -33.05
N ARG A 168 -10.26 -5.98 -32.93
CA ARG A 168 -8.94 -6.59 -32.74
C ARG A 168 -8.05 -6.33 -33.97
N SER A 169 -6.88 -5.74 -33.76
CA SER A 169 -5.91 -5.56 -34.85
C SER A 169 -5.43 -6.92 -35.36
N LYS A 170 -5.47 -7.14 -36.69
CA LYS A 170 -4.95 -8.36 -37.36
C LYS A 170 -3.53 -8.72 -36.90
N LYS A 171 -2.72 -7.70 -36.57
CA LYS A 171 -1.35 -7.86 -36.03
C LYS A 171 -1.30 -8.54 -34.66
N GLY A 172 -2.31 -8.38 -33.82
CA GLY A 172 -2.39 -9.02 -32.50
C GLY A 172 -2.67 -10.52 -32.60
N VAL A 173 -3.65 -10.90 -33.42
CA VAL A 173 -3.99 -12.32 -33.66
C VAL A 173 -2.80 -13.07 -34.27
N PHE A 174 -2.10 -12.45 -35.22
CA PHE A 174 -0.90 -13.05 -35.82
C PHE A 174 0.18 -13.35 -34.77
N LEU A 175 0.44 -12.41 -33.85
CA LEU A 175 1.41 -12.60 -32.77
C LEU A 175 0.99 -13.73 -31.81
N ASP A 176 -0.30 -13.82 -31.48
CA ASP A 176 -0.83 -14.87 -30.61
C ASP A 176 -0.66 -16.26 -31.24
N VAL A 177 -0.90 -16.39 -32.55
CA VAL A 177 -0.69 -17.64 -33.30
C VAL A 177 0.78 -18.01 -33.35
N LEU A 178 1.67 -17.04 -33.59
CA LEU A 178 3.10 -17.28 -33.70
C LEU A 178 3.70 -17.82 -32.39
N VAL A 179 3.21 -17.36 -31.23
CA VAL A 179 3.63 -17.84 -29.91
C VAL A 179 3.24 -19.30 -29.64
N ILE A 180 2.17 -19.80 -30.25
CA ILE A 180 1.62 -21.15 -30.05
C ILE A 180 2.32 -22.20 -30.95
N LEU A 181 3.07 -21.76 -31.98
CA LEU A 181 3.72 -22.69 -32.91
C LEU A 181 4.71 -23.61 -32.18
N PRO A 182 4.69 -24.94 -32.43
CA PRO A 182 5.56 -25.91 -31.78
C PRO A 182 6.86 -26.16 -32.57
N VAL A 183 7.57 -25.11 -33.01
CA VAL A 183 8.81 -25.22 -33.80
C VAL A 183 9.88 -25.95 -33.02
N MET A 184 10.09 -25.64 -31.74
CA MET A 184 11.10 -26.32 -30.91
C MET A 184 10.81 -27.82 -30.76
N GLN A 185 9.55 -28.21 -30.59
CA GLN A 185 9.15 -29.61 -30.55
C GLN A 185 9.45 -30.31 -31.89
N VAL A 186 9.10 -29.70 -33.03
CA VAL A 186 9.41 -30.26 -34.35
C VAL A 186 10.91 -30.42 -34.55
N VAL A 187 11.71 -29.42 -34.13
CA VAL A 187 13.17 -29.49 -34.26
C VAL A 187 13.74 -30.61 -33.39
N VAL A 188 13.36 -30.71 -32.13
CA VAL A 188 13.90 -31.72 -31.20
C VAL A 188 13.50 -33.15 -31.57
N TRP A 189 12.28 -33.37 -32.05
CA TRP A 189 11.75 -34.72 -32.33
C TRP A 189 11.94 -35.18 -33.78
N VAL A 190 12.08 -34.26 -34.74
CA VAL A 190 12.15 -34.59 -36.17
C VAL A 190 13.48 -34.15 -36.77
N ALA A 191 13.80 -32.86 -36.75
CA ALA A 191 14.95 -32.32 -37.46
C ALA A 191 16.28 -32.79 -36.84
N SER A 192 16.44 -32.64 -35.52
CA SER A 192 17.66 -32.99 -34.80
C SER A 192 18.00 -34.48 -34.91
N PRO A 193 17.08 -35.44 -34.68
CA PRO A 193 17.37 -36.85 -34.89
C PRO A 193 17.73 -37.19 -36.34
N ALA A 194 17.11 -36.55 -37.32
CA ALA A 194 17.44 -36.74 -38.74
C ALA A 194 18.86 -36.24 -39.07
N MET A 195 19.24 -35.06 -38.58
CA MET A 195 20.59 -34.50 -38.77
C MET A 195 21.68 -35.27 -38.03
N ILE A 196 21.38 -35.78 -36.82
CA ILE A 196 22.29 -36.67 -36.09
C ILE A 196 22.52 -37.94 -36.90
N ARG A 197 21.47 -38.59 -37.42
CA ARG A 197 21.62 -39.77 -38.30
C ARG A 197 22.44 -39.49 -39.56
N ALA A 198 22.34 -38.29 -40.11
CA ALA A 198 23.14 -37.85 -41.27
C ALA A 198 24.61 -37.50 -40.93
N GLY A 199 25.01 -37.53 -39.65
CA GLY A 199 26.37 -37.18 -39.22
C GLY A 199 26.65 -35.67 -39.18
N SER A 200 25.63 -34.82 -39.28
CA SER A 200 25.76 -33.36 -39.27
C SER A 200 25.57 -32.78 -37.85
N THR A 201 26.43 -33.18 -36.91
CA THR A 201 26.26 -32.92 -35.48
C THR A 201 26.39 -31.45 -35.08
N THR A 202 27.26 -30.66 -35.72
CA THR A 202 27.40 -29.22 -35.45
C THR A 202 26.20 -28.42 -35.95
N ALA A 203 25.56 -28.85 -37.04
CA ALA A 203 24.36 -28.20 -37.57
C ALA A 203 23.14 -28.37 -36.66
N VAL A 204 23.10 -29.45 -35.85
CA VAL A 204 22.03 -29.66 -34.87
C VAL A 204 21.98 -28.51 -33.86
N MET A 205 23.14 -28.11 -33.34
CA MET A 205 23.24 -27.02 -32.35
C MET A 205 22.80 -25.69 -32.96
N THR A 206 23.22 -25.39 -34.19
CA THR A 206 22.86 -24.13 -34.86
C THR A 206 21.37 -24.06 -35.19
N VAL A 207 20.78 -25.16 -35.66
CA VAL A 207 19.33 -25.24 -35.93
C VAL A 207 18.52 -25.09 -34.64
N LEU A 208 18.95 -25.73 -33.53
CA LEU A 208 18.31 -25.55 -32.23
C LEU A 208 18.39 -24.12 -31.72
N LEU A 209 19.55 -23.46 -31.87
CA LEU A 209 19.73 -22.07 -31.46
C LEU A 209 18.84 -21.12 -32.27
N VAL A 210 18.82 -21.27 -33.60
CA VAL A 210 18.01 -20.43 -34.49
C VAL A 210 16.53 -20.65 -34.24
N ALA A 211 16.08 -21.90 -34.10
CA ALA A 211 14.69 -22.21 -33.78
C ALA A 211 14.27 -21.62 -32.42
N PHE A 212 15.14 -21.72 -31.41
CA PHE A 212 14.91 -21.12 -30.10
C PHE A 212 14.75 -19.60 -30.21
N LEU A 213 15.68 -18.90 -30.87
CA LEU A 213 15.61 -17.45 -31.01
C LEU A 213 14.37 -16.98 -31.79
N LEU A 214 13.99 -17.70 -32.85
CA LEU A 214 12.82 -17.39 -33.67
C LEU A 214 11.50 -17.49 -32.90
N GLU A 215 11.37 -18.43 -31.95
CA GLU A 215 10.20 -18.52 -31.08
C GLU A 215 10.28 -17.62 -29.84
N TYR A 216 11.46 -17.53 -29.23
CA TYR A 216 11.61 -16.93 -27.91
C TYR A 216 11.47 -15.41 -27.95
N LEU A 217 12.01 -14.74 -28.98
CA LEU A 217 11.90 -13.28 -29.10
C LEU A 217 10.45 -12.79 -29.25
N PRO A 218 9.61 -13.38 -30.12
CA PRO A 218 8.18 -13.06 -30.15
C PRO A 218 7.44 -13.35 -28.86
N LYS A 219 7.77 -14.44 -28.15
CA LYS A 219 7.20 -14.77 -26.83
C LYS A 219 7.53 -13.74 -25.77
N ILE A 220 8.76 -13.22 -25.74
CA ILE A 220 9.15 -12.09 -24.87
C ILE A 220 8.31 -10.87 -25.20
N TYR A 221 8.25 -10.49 -26.48
CA TYR A 221 7.49 -9.32 -26.92
C TYR A 221 6.01 -9.43 -26.56
N HIS A 222 5.39 -10.59 -26.81
CA HIS A 222 4.01 -10.87 -26.42
C HIS A 222 3.82 -10.77 -24.90
N SER A 223 4.69 -11.38 -24.10
CA SER A 223 4.61 -11.35 -22.62
C SER A 223 4.73 -9.93 -22.07
N VAL A 224 5.65 -9.12 -22.60
CA VAL A 224 5.81 -7.70 -22.23
C VAL A 224 4.58 -6.89 -22.61
N ARG A 225 3.99 -7.15 -23.78
CA ARG A 225 2.75 -6.48 -24.22
C ARG A 225 1.58 -6.80 -23.30
N VAL A 226 1.42 -8.06 -22.91
CA VAL A 226 0.38 -8.49 -21.96
C VAL A 226 0.60 -7.84 -20.60
N LEU A 227 1.84 -7.83 -20.09
CA LEU A 227 2.18 -7.21 -18.82
C LEU A 227 1.87 -5.70 -18.81
N ARG A 228 2.28 -4.95 -19.84
CA ARG A 228 2.01 -3.51 -19.96
C ARG A 228 0.52 -3.21 -20.00
N ARG A 229 -0.24 -3.98 -20.79
CA ARG A 229 -1.71 -3.86 -20.84
C ARG A 229 -2.30 -4.00 -19.43
N MET A 230 -1.87 -4.99 -18.65
CA MET A 230 -2.37 -5.21 -17.29
C MET A 230 -1.97 -4.08 -16.31
N GLN A 231 -0.80 -3.46 -16.50
CA GLN A 231 -0.34 -2.33 -15.69
C GLN A 231 -1.21 -1.08 -15.91
N ASP A 232 -1.51 -0.75 -17.16
CA ASP A 232 -2.26 0.45 -17.54
C ASP A 232 -3.70 0.44 -16.99
N PHE A 233 -4.34 -0.74 -16.92
CA PHE A 233 -5.72 -0.87 -16.45
C PHE A 233 -5.88 -0.99 -14.93
N SER A 234 -4.93 -1.63 -14.23
CA SER A 234 -5.16 -2.02 -12.83
C SER A 234 -4.33 -1.23 -11.81
N GLY A 235 -3.23 -0.57 -12.20
CA GLY A 235 -2.27 0.10 -11.29
C GLY A 235 -1.53 -0.84 -10.31
N TYR A 236 -2.15 -1.94 -9.91
CA TYR A 236 -1.65 -3.01 -9.04
C TYR A 236 -2.06 -4.39 -9.60
N LEU A 237 -1.13 -5.10 -10.24
CA LEU A 237 -1.39 -6.36 -10.95
C LEU A 237 -2.05 -7.47 -10.10
N PHE A 238 -1.64 -7.61 -8.84
CA PHE A 238 -2.05 -8.71 -7.94
C PHE A 238 -2.47 -8.20 -6.55
N GLY A 239 -2.87 -6.94 -6.44
CA GLY A 239 -3.37 -6.34 -5.20
C GLY A 239 -2.31 -6.05 -4.12
N THR A 240 -1.09 -6.60 -4.22
CA THR A 240 0.04 -6.22 -3.35
C THR A 240 1.10 -5.45 -4.12
N ILE A 241 1.68 -4.45 -3.45
CA ILE A 241 2.69 -3.57 -4.03
C ILE A 241 3.97 -4.39 -4.37
N TRP A 242 4.27 -5.44 -3.59
CA TRP A 242 5.46 -6.29 -3.71
C TRP A 242 5.59 -7.05 -5.04
N TRP A 243 4.49 -7.30 -5.74
CA TRP A 243 4.52 -7.99 -7.03
C TRP A 243 5.33 -7.24 -8.10
N GLY A 244 5.45 -5.91 -7.99
CA GLY A 244 6.33 -5.14 -8.88
C GLY A 244 7.80 -5.53 -8.76
N ILE A 245 8.30 -5.80 -7.54
CA ILE A 245 9.67 -6.30 -7.34
C ILE A 245 9.78 -7.74 -7.86
N ALA A 246 8.84 -8.60 -7.48
CA ALA A 246 8.88 -10.01 -7.85
C ALA A 246 8.90 -10.23 -9.37
N LEU A 247 8.11 -9.45 -10.13
CA LEU A 247 8.09 -9.55 -11.59
C LEU A 247 9.38 -9.03 -12.24
N ASN A 248 9.97 -7.95 -11.73
CA ASN A 248 11.28 -7.47 -12.20
C ASN A 248 12.39 -8.50 -11.94
N LEU A 249 12.38 -9.12 -10.74
CA LEU A 249 13.33 -10.16 -10.38
C LEU A 249 13.12 -11.42 -11.24
N MET A 250 11.88 -11.83 -11.45
CA MET A 250 11.53 -12.96 -12.33
C MET A 250 12.03 -12.73 -13.75
N ALA A 251 11.80 -11.54 -14.33
CA ALA A 251 12.30 -11.19 -15.66
C ALA A 251 13.84 -11.29 -15.75
N TYR A 252 14.54 -10.87 -14.70
CA TYR A 252 15.99 -11.00 -14.61
C TYR A 252 16.45 -12.47 -14.57
N PHE A 253 15.81 -13.31 -13.76
CA PHE A 253 16.08 -14.76 -13.72
C PHE A 253 15.79 -15.45 -15.06
N VAL A 254 14.69 -15.10 -15.72
CA VAL A 254 14.33 -15.61 -17.05
C VAL A 254 15.42 -15.27 -18.08
N ALA A 255 15.89 -14.01 -18.09
CA ALA A 255 16.97 -13.59 -18.97
C ALA A 255 18.27 -14.36 -18.71
N ALA A 256 18.64 -14.53 -17.43
CA ALA A 256 19.81 -15.30 -17.03
C ALA A 256 19.71 -16.78 -17.45
N HIS A 257 18.54 -17.38 -17.30
CA HIS A 257 18.29 -18.76 -17.73
C HIS A 257 18.43 -18.93 -19.24
N ALA A 258 17.85 -18.02 -20.03
CA ALA A 258 17.94 -18.05 -21.49
C ALA A 258 19.39 -17.87 -21.98
N VAL A 259 20.11 -16.89 -21.42
CA VAL A 259 21.52 -16.65 -21.73
C VAL A 259 22.39 -17.86 -21.37
N GLY A 260 22.17 -18.44 -20.18
CA GLY A 260 22.85 -19.65 -19.74
C GLY A 260 22.60 -20.85 -20.67
N ALA A 261 21.36 -21.02 -21.12
CA ALA A 261 20.99 -22.10 -22.05
C ALA A 261 21.66 -21.96 -23.41
N CYS A 262 21.70 -20.73 -23.96
CA CYS A 262 22.44 -20.43 -25.19
C CYS A 262 23.94 -20.70 -25.02
N TRP A 263 24.52 -20.29 -23.88
CA TRP A 263 25.92 -20.54 -23.56
C TRP A 263 26.24 -22.03 -23.48
N TYR A 264 25.39 -22.83 -22.83
CA TYR A 264 25.54 -24.29 -22.79
C TYR A 264 25.54 -24.92 -24.20
N LEU A 265 24.58 -24.52 -25.05
CA LEU A 265 24.45 -25.06 -26.40
C LEU A 265 25.65 -24.70 -27.29
N LEU A 266 26.13 -23.46 -27.20
CA LEU A 266 27.34 -23.02 -27.91
C LEU A 266 28.59 -23.75 -27.38
N GLY A 267 28.65 -24.02 -26.09
CA GLY A 267 29.67 -24.88 -25.48
C GLY A 267 29.64 -26.31 -26.03
N ALA A 268 28.45 -26.91 -26.15
CA ALA A 268 28.28 -28.23 -26.76
C ALA A 268 28.67 -28.23 -28.24
N GLN A 269 28.39 -27.14 -28.97
CA GLN A 269 28.86 -26.94 -30.34
C GLN A 269 30.39 -26.89 -30.41
N ARG A 270 31.05 -26.23 -29.46
CA ARG A 270 32.52 -26.19 -29.36
C ARG A 270 33.16 -27.53 -29.04
N ALA A 271 32.63 -28.26 -28.07
CA ALA A 271 33.08 -29.62 -27.76
C ALA A 271 32.94 -30.54 -28.98
N THR A 272 31.81 -30.45 -29.70
CA THR A 272 31.57 -31.21 -30.93
C THR A 272 32.53 -30.81 -32.07
N LYS A 273 32.88 -29.52 -32.17
CA LYS A 273 33.88 -29.02 -33.14
C LYS A 273 35.27 -29.61 -32.85
N CYS A 274 35.71 -29.62 -31.59
CA CYS A 274 36.96 -30.26 -31.18
C CYS A 274 36.99 -31.74 -31.57
N LEU A 275 35.92 -32.50 -31.24
CA LEU A 275 35.83 -33.92 -31.60
C LEU A 275 35.85 -34.13 -33.12
N ARG A 276 35.25 -33.22 -33.90
CA ARG A 276 35.28 -33.27 -35.37
C ARG A 276 36.68 -33.02 -35.92
N GLU A 277 37.44 -32.09 -35.36
CA GLU A 277 38.82 -31.82 -35.76
C GLU A 277 39.73 -33.01 -35.45
N GLN A 278 39.58 -33.63 -34.27
CA GLN A 278 40.32 -34.84 -33.90
C GLN A 278 39.94 -36.05 -34.77
N CYS A 279 38.65 -36.20 -35.08
CA CYS A 279 38.17 -37.24 -35.99
C CYS A 279 38.76 -37.09 -37.42
N ALA A 280 38.86 -35.85 -37.92
CA ALA A 280 39.47 -35.57 -39.22
C ALA A 280 40.98 -35.85 -39.24
N GLN A 281 41.68 -35.58 -38.14
CA GLN A 281 43.11 -35.86 -37.99
C GLN A 281 43.42 -37.36 -37.88
N ALA A 282 42.47 -38.18 -37.39
CA ALA A 282 42.65 -39.61 -37.20
C ALA A 282 42.70 -40.44 -38.50
N GLY A 283 42.36 -39.87 -39.66
CA GLY A 283 42.59 -40.40 -41.02
C GLY A 283 42.03 -41.80 -41.36
N GLY A 284 41.12 -41.91 -42.33
CA GLY A 284 40.79 -43.11 -43.13
C GLY A 284 40.23 -44.37 -42.44
N SER A 285 40.84 -44.84 -41.35
CA SER A 285 40.48 -46.03 -40.57
C SER A 285 40.11 -45.75 -39.11
N GLY A 286 40.34 -44.52 -38.60
CA GLY A 286 40.14 -44.19 -37.18
C GLY A 286 38.81 -43.54 -36.80
N CYS A 287 38.13 -42.83 -37.72
CA CYS A 287 36.87 -42.14 -37.43
C CYS A 287 36.16 -41.68 -38.71
N ALA A 288 34.89 -42.05 -38.87
CA ALA A 288 34.02 -41.49 -39.91
C ALA A 288 33.15 -40.35 -39.34
N PRO A 289 32.70 -39.36 -40.14
CA PRO A 289 31.90 -38.24 -39.63
C PRO A 289 30.62 -38.65 -38.90
N TRP A 290 30.03 -39.79 -39.26
CA TRP A 290 28.85 -40.35 -38.59
C TRP A 290 29.16 -41.02 -37.23
N ALA A 291 30.43 -41.31 -36.91
CA ALA A 291 30.82 -41.86 -35.61
C ALA A 291 30.62 -40.84 -34.47
N LEU A 292 30.69 -39.54 -34.79
CA LEU A 292 30.41 -38.43 -33.88
C LEU A 292 28.93 -38.29 -33.52
N ALA A 293 28.03 -38.93 -34.26
CA ALA A 293 26.60 -38.95 -33.99
C ALA A 293 26.23 -40.29 -33.37
N CYS A 294 25.59 -40.36 -32.20
CA CYS A 294 25.29 -41.66 -31.58
C CYS A 294 24.34 -42.52 -32.44
N ALA A 295 24.47 -43.86 -32.34
CA ALA A 295 23.70 -44.81 -33.14
C ALA A 295 22.18 -44.63 -32.95
N GLU A 296 21.77 -44.45 -31.70
CA GLU A 296 20.45 -43.95 -31.35
C GLU A 296 20.55 -42.44 -31.06
N PRO A 297 19.94 -41.57 -31.88
CA PRO A 297 20.00 -40.13 -31.66
C PRO A 297 19.22 -39.69 -30.41
N LEU A 298 18.22 -40.47 -29.99
CA LEU A 298 17.43 -40.26 -28.78
C LEU A 298 17.78 -41.33 -27.75
N TYR A 299 18.36 -40.92 -26.63
CA TYR A 299 18.80 -41.82 -25.57
C TYR A 299 17.78 -41.91 -24.44
N TYR A 300 17.37 -43.13 -24.09
CA TYR A 300 16.40 -43.41 -23.02
C TYR A 300 16.99 -44.21 -21.85
N GLY A 301 18.32 -44.27 -21.72
CA GLY A 301 18.96 -45.03 -20.63
C GLY A 301 19.13 -46.52 -20.90
N ARG A 302 18.90 -46.99 -22.13
CA ARG A 302 19.06 -48.40 -22.51
C ARG A 302 20.48 -48.67 -23.04
N GLY A 303 21.01 -49.87 -22.78
CA GLY A 303 22.26 -50.31 -23.36
C GLY A 303 22.18 -50.32 -24.89
N VAL A 304 23.11 -49.63 -25.55
CA VAL A 304 23.15 -49.51 -27.01
C VAL A 304 24.08 -50.59 -27.56
N THR A 305 23.63 -51.35 -28.56
CA THR A 305 24.51 -52.22 -29.34
C THR A 305 25.33 -51.36 -30.30
N VAL A 306 26.64 -51.28 -30.06
CA VAL A 306 27.54 -50.37 -30.80
C VAL A 306 28.36 -51.17 -31.80
N GLY A 307 28.38 -50.72 -33.07
CA GLY A 307 29.22 -51.33 -34.12
C GLY A 307 30.71 -51.15 -33.86
N ALA A 308 31.54 -52.03 -34.44
CA ALA A 308 32.99 -52.07 -34.23
C ALA A 308 33.68 -50.71 -34.50
N ASP A 309 33.29 -50.01 -35.57
CA ASP A 309 33.88 -48.72 -35.95
C ASP A 309 33.65 -47.61 -34.92
N ARG A 310 32.51 -47.63 -34.22
CA ARG A 310 32.19 -46.66 -33.16
C ARG A 310 32.93 -46.98 -31.87
N LEU A 311 33.16 -48.26 -31.59
CA LEU A 311 34.00 -48.69 -30.47
C LEU A 311 35.47 -48.31 -30.71
N ALA A 312 35.95 -48.39 -31.96
CA ALA A 312 37.28 -47.91 -32.33
C ALA A 312 37.44 -46.41 -32.07
N TRP A 313 36.45 -45.59 -32.46
CA TRP A 313 36.42 -44.16 -32.11
C TRP A 313 36.38 -43.94 -30.59
N ALA A 314 35.47 -44.60 -29.88
CA ALA A 314 35.33 -44.50 -28.42
C ALA A 314 36.64 -44.81 -27.66
N GLY A 315 37.45 -45.72 -28.20
CA GLY A 315 38.76 -46.10 -27.66
C GLY A 315 39.86 -45.03 -27.82
N ASN A 316 39.63 -43.97 -28.59
CA ASN A 316 40.64 -42.94 -28.85
C ASN A 316 40.88 -42.04 -27.62
N ALA A 317 41.87 -42.41 -26.80
CA ALA A 317 42.21 -41.71 -25.57
C ALA A 317 42.76 -40.29 -25.80
N THR A 318 43.43 -40.02 -26.93
CA THR A 318 43.95 -38.67 -27.22
C THR A 318 42.81 -37.71 -27.52
N ALA A 319 41.85 -38.11 -28.37
CA ALA A 319 40.67 -37.29 -28.66
C ALA A 319 39.84 -36.99 -27.40
N ARG A 320 39.68 -37.99 -26.50
CA ARG A 320 38.98 -37.81 -25.22
C ARG A 320 39.70 -36.85 -24.29
N GLY A 321 41.02 -37.06 -24.12
CA GLY A 321 41.87 -36.23 -23.27
C GLY A 321 41.94 -34.78 -23.73
N THR A 322 41.95 -34.55 -25.04
CA THR A 322 41.98 -33.20 -25.63
C THR A 322 40.62 -32.52 -25.57
N CYS A 323 39.53 -33.24 -25.83
CA CYS A 323 38.22 -32.61 -26.04
C CYS A 323 37.25 -32.69 -24.86
N LEU A 324 37.36 -33.65 -23.94
CA LEU A 324 36.35 -33.89 -22.90
C LEU A 324 36.91 -33.95 -21.47
N ASP A 325 38.12 -34.49 -21.28
CA ASP A 325 38.67 -34.73 -19.94
C ASP A 325 39.36 -33.49 -19.33
N SER A 326 39.86 -32.58 -20.16
CA SER A 326 40.50 -31.33 -19.73
C SER A 326 39.97 -30.15 -20.52
N ALA A 327 39.80 -29.04 -19.83
CA ALA A 327 39.33 -27.80 -20.43
C ALA A 327 40.49 -26.94 -20.99
N ASP A 328 41.74 -27.29 -20.71
CA ASP A 328 42.93 -26.50 -21.08
C ASP A 328 43.59 -26.98 -22.38
N ASN A 329 43.27 -28.19 -22.82
CA ASN A 329 43.92 -28.84 -23.95
C ASN A 329 43.40 -28.35 -25.32
N TYR A 330 42.41 -27.45 -25.34
CA TYR A 330 41.84 -26.85 -26.54
C TYR A 330 41.39 -25.41 -26.26
N GLN A 331 41.38 -24.56 -27.28
CA GLN A 331 41.02 -23.14 -27.15
C GLN A 331 39.50 -22.95 -27.05
N TYR A 332 38.92 -23.30 -25.90
CA TYR A 332 37.50 -23.13 -25.62
C TYR A 332 37.09 -21.71 -25.24
N GLY A 333 38.03 -20.89 -24.75
CA GLY A 333 37.78 -19.53 -24.28
C GLY A 333 36.61 -19.47 -23.28
N ALA A 334 35.63 -18.62 -23.55
CA ALA A 334 34.45 -18.43 -22.70
C ALA A 334 33.61 -19.70 -22.41
N TYR A 335 33.86 -20.82 -23.10
CA TYR A 335 33.15 -22.09 -22.94
C TYR A 335 33.93 -23.17 -22.18
N GLN A 336 35.11 -22.87 -21.63
CA GLN A 336 35.95 -23.83 -20.91
C GLN A 336 35.16 -24.68 -19.89
N TRP A 337 34.31 -24.03 -19.08
CA TRP A 337 33.49 -24.71 -18.07
C TRP A 337 32.40 -25.60 -18.65
N THR A 338 31.91 -25.32 -19.86
CA THR A 338 30.85 -26.12 -20.48
C THR A 338 31.33 -27.50 -20.92
N VAL A 339 32.61 -27.67 -21.24
CA VAL A 339 33.12 -28.89 -21.87
C VAL A 339 32.91 -30.10 -20.97
N MET A 340 33.32 -30.00 -19.70
CA MET A 340 33.09 -31.04 -18.71
C MET A 340 31.60 -31.22 -18.39
N LEU A 341 30.80 -30.15 -18.53
CA LEU A 341 29.38 -30.16 -18.26
C LEU A 341 28.56 -30.89 -19.34
N VAL A 342 28.95 -30.79 -20.61
CA VAL A 342 28.23 -31.41 -21.73
C VAL A 342 28.34 -32.93 -21.71
N ALA A 343 29.41 -33.46 -21.11
CA ALA A 343 29.67 -34.88 -20.90
C ALA A 343 29.16 -35.41 -19.54
N ASN A 344 28.69 -34.52 -18.66
CA ASN A 344 28.30 -34.87 -17.30
C ASN A 344 26.97 -35.65 -17.25
N PRO A 345 26.89 -36.79 -16.52
CA PRO A 345 25.66 -37.56 -16.40
C PRO A 345 24.56 -36.86 -15.58
N SER A 346 24.92 -35.91 -14.70
CA SER A 346 23.97 -35.20 -13.84
C SER A 346 23.15 -34.17 -14.62
N ARG A 347 21.87 -34.47 -14.84
CA ARG A 347 20.90 -33.53 -15.46
C ARG A 347 20.77 -32.23 -14.67
N VAL A 348 20.87 -32.31 -13.34
CA VAL A 348 20.71 -31.17 -12.45
C VAL A 348 21.86 -30.18 -12.62
N GLU A 349 23.09 -30.67 -12.65
CA GLU A 349 24.28 -29.82 -12.88
C GLU A 349 24.22 -29.17 -14.25
N ARG A 350 23.80 -29.91 -15.29
CA ARG A 350 23.60 -29.41 -16.65
C ARG A 350 22.59 -28.26 -16.76
N ILE A 351 21.69 -28.11 -15.79
CA ILE A 351 20.70 -27.02 -15.77
C ILE A 351 21.14 -25.89 -14.82
N LEU A 352 21.62 -26.23 -13.61
CA LEU A 352 21.94 -25.24 -12.59
C LEU A 352 23.21 -24.46 -12.90
N LEU A 353 24.26 -25.11 -13.43
CA LEU A 353 25.53 -24.44 -13.71
C LEU A 353 25.43 -23.40 -14.83
N PRO A 354 24.70 -23.63 -15.94
CA PRO A 354 24.50 -22.61 -16.95
C PRO A 354 23.62 -21.45 -16.46
N ILE A 355 22.60 -21.71 -15.63
CA ILE A 355 21.83 -20.65 -14.96
C ILE A 355 22.74 -19.80 -14.07
N PHE A 356 23.60 -20.44 -13.29
CA PHE A 356 24.58 -19.75 -12.44
C PHE A 356 25.53 -18.87 -13.27
N TRP A 357 26.06 -19.41 -14.38
CA TRP A 357 26.89 -18.64 -15.30
C TRP A 357 26.15 -17.43 -15.89
N GLY A 358 24.89 -17.62 -16.32
CA GLY A 358 24.05 -16.54 -16.84
C GLY A 358 23.77 -15.46 -15.79
N LEU A 359 23.51 -15.85 -14.53
CA LEU A 359 23.30 -14.91 -13.43
C LEU A 359 24.58 -14.11 -13.13
N MET A 360 25.73 -14.77 -13.04
CA MET A 360 27.02 -14.10 -12.82
C MET A 360 27.37 -13.13 -13.95
N THR A 361 27.18 -13.54 -15.20
CA THR A 361 27.53 -12.73 -16.37
C THR A 361 26.61 -11.51 -16.51
N LEU A 362 25.29 -11.69 -16.39
CA LEU A 362 24.36 -10.56 -16.46
C LEU A 362 24.48 -9.59 -15.28
N SER A 363 24.95 -10.07 -14.12
CA SER A 363 25.17 -9.25 -12.93
C SER A 363 26.53 -8.55 -12.93
N THR A 364 27.30 -8.65 -14.01
CA THR A 364 28.64 -8.07 -14.18
C THR A 364 29.73 -8.65 -13.25
N PHE A 365 29.47 -9.81 -12.62
CA PHE A 365 30.46 -10.52 -11.80
C PHE A 365 31.25 -11.59 -12.56
N GLY A 366 30.87 -11.91 -13.81
CA GLY A 366 31.51 -12.97 -14.60
C GLY A 366 32.92 -12.60 -15.09
N ASN A 367 33.86 -13.55 -14.99
CA ASN A 367 35.16 -13.45 -15.64
C ASN A 367 35.05 -14.11 -17.03
N LEU A 368 35.25 -13.35 -18.11
CA LEU A 368 35.20 -13.88 -19.48
C LEU A 368 36.61 -13.96 -20.06
N GLU A 369 36.96 -15.13 -20.56
CA GLU A 369 38.19 -15.34 -21.32
C GLU A 369 38.02 -14.94 -22.79
N SER A 370 39.10 -14.48 -23.41
CA SER A 370 39.11 -14.11 -24.82
C SER A 370 38.82 -15.32 -25.72
N THR A 371 37.86 -15.18 -26.63
CA THR A 371 37.49 -16.18 -27.63
C THR A 371 38.01 -15.78 -29.01
N THR A 372 38.30 -16.76 -29.87
CA THR A 372 38.87 -16.54 -31.20
C THR A 372 37.83 -16.47 -32.32
N GLU A 373 36.59 -16.94 -32.08
CA GLU A 373 35.52 -16.95 -33.09
C GLU A 373 34.63 -15.70 -33.00
N TRP A 374 34.36 -15.07 -34.14
CA TRP A 374 33.64 -13.81 -34.20
C TRP A 374 32.18 -13.89 -33.69
N LEU A 375 31.48 -15.01 -33.92
CA LEU A 375 30.11 -15.22 -33.41
C LEU A 375 30.05 -15.24 -31.88
N GLU A 376 31.10 -15.76 -31.24
CA GLU A 376 31.20 -15.84 -29.78
C GLU A 376 31.49 -14.47 -29.18
N ILE A 377 32.35 -13.70 -29.84
CA ILE A 377 32.63 -12.31 -29.49
C ILE A 377 31.34 -11.49 -29.54
N VAL A 378 30.56 -11.60 -30.63
CA VAL A 378 29.27 -10.89 -30.76
C VAL A 378 28.28 -11.32 -29.67
N PHE A 379 28.14 -12.62 -29.40
CA PHE A 379 27.28 -13.12 -28.33
C PHE A 379 27.67 -12.57 -26.95
N ASN A 380 28.97 -12.54 -26.64
CA ASN A 380 29.49 -12.00 -25.39
C ASN A 380 29.24 -10.49 -25.27
N ILE A 381 29.46 -9.71 -26.33
CA ILE A 381 29.17 -8.26 -26.37
C ILE A 381 27.69 -8.01 -26.08
N ILE A 382 26.79 -8.75 -26.75
CA ILE A 382 25.34 -8.60 -26.55
C ILE A 382 24.96 -8.97 -25.12
N THR A 383 25.51 -10.05 -24.58
CA THR A 383 25.21 -10.54 -23.23
C THR A 383 25.68 -9.57 -22.16
N ILE A 384 26.91 -9.07 -22.23
CA ILE A 384 27.46 -8.11 -21.26
C ILE A 384 26.71 -6.78 -21.34
N THR A 385 26.51 -6.24 -22.55
CA THR A 385 25.78 -4.97 -22.74
C THR A 385 24.34 -5.09 -22.26
N GLY A 386 23.66 -6.19 -22.61
CA GLY A 386 22.30 -6.48 -22.16
C GLY A 386 22.20 -6.66 -20.64
N GLY A 387 23.15 -7.37 -20.03
CA GLY A 387 23.26 -7.55 -18.59
C GLY A 387 23.38 -6.23 -17.84
N LEU A 388 24.28 -5.34 -18.28
CA LEU A 388 24.45 -4.02 -17.69
C LEU A 388 23.15 -3.20 -17.74
N ILE A 389 22.43 -3.22 -18.88
CA ILE A 389 21.13 -2.54 -19.00
C ILE A 389 20.09 -3.17 -18.06
N LEU A 390 20.02 -4.50 -18.00
CA LEU A 390 19.07 -5.20 -17.14
C LEU A 390 19.31 -4.93 -15.64
N VAL A 391 20.57 -4.97 -15.19
CA VAL A 391 20.91 -4.74 -13.77
C VAL A 391 20.65 -3.30 -13.36
N THR A 392 20.96 -2.33 -14.24
CA THR A 392 20.70 -0.91 -13.98
C THR A 392 19.20 -0.62 -13.92
N MET A 393 18.41 -1.22 -14.82
CA MET A 393 16.94 -1.14 -14.77
C MET A 393 16.36 -1.79 -13.50
N LEU A 394 16.87 -2.95 -13.09
CA LEU A 394 16.44 -3.64 -11.86
C LEU A 394 16.66 -2.76 -10.62
N ILE A 395 17.89 -2.22 -10.47
CA ILE A 395 18.24 -1.33 -9.37
C ILE A 395 17.37 -0.07 -9.40
N GLY A 396 17.16 0.52 -10.59
CA GLY A 396 16.31 1.70 -10.77
C GLY A 396 14.86 1.46 -10.32
N ASN A 397 14.27 0.35 -10.75
CA ASN A 397 12.89 -0.01 -10.41
C ASN A 397 12.73 -0.31 -8.91
N ILE A 398 13.68 -1.03 -8.31
CA ILE A 398 13.68 -1.30 -6.86
C ILE A 398 13.79 0.01 -6.07
N LYS A 399 14.64 0.96 -6.50
CA LYS A 399 14.78 2.28 -5.86
C LYS A 399 13.48 3.07 -5.89
N VAL A 400 12.82 3.16 -7.04
CA VAL A 400 11.54 3.87 -7.19
C VAL A 400 10.48 3.26 -6.26
N PHE A 401 10.40 1.93 -6.21
CA PHE A 401 9.49 1.21 -5.31
C PHE A 401 9.78 1.50 -3.83
N LEU A 402 11.04 1.38 -3.42
CA LEU A 402 11.46 1.61 -2.03
C LEU A 402 11.16 3.05 -1.61
N ASN A 403 11.38 4.01 -2.51
CA ASN A 403 11.02 5.40 -2.26
C ASN A 403 9.51 5.58 -2.13
N ALA A 404 8.70 4.98 -3.00
CA ALA A 404 7.24 5.10 -2.91
C ALA A 404 6.70 4.59 -1.56
N THR A 405 7.19 3.45 -1.08
CA THR A 405 6.75 2.83 0.19
C THR A 405 7.31 3.52 1.44
N THR A 406 8.55 4.00 1.40
CA THR A 406 9.21 4.58 2.58
C THR A 406 9.13 6.10 2.66
N SER A 407 8.75 6.80 1.58
CA SER A 407 8.77 8.27 1.48
C SER A 407 8.05 8.98 2.64
N LYS A 408 6.83 8.57 2.99
CA LYS A 408 6.05 9.21 4.07
C LYS A 408 6.71 9.03 5.44
N LYS A 409 7.21 7.82 5.72
CA LYS A 409 7.92 7.51 6.97
C LYS A 409 9.24 8.27 7.04
N GLN A 410 9.98 8.32 5.94
CA GLN A 410 11.22 9.09 5.86
C GLN A 410 10.96 10.59 5.99
N ALA A 411 9.94 11.14 5.34
CA ALA A 411 9.54 12.54 5.48
C ALA A 411 9.24 12.91 6.93
N MET A 412 8.53 12.05 7.68
CA MET A 412 8.31 12.23 9.12
C MET A 412 9.61 12.23 9.91
N HIS A 413 10.48 11.24 9.69
CA HIS A 413 11.75 11.15 10.40
C HIS A 413 12.64 12.36 10.12
N THR A 414 12.72 12.81 8.88
CA THR A 414 13.47 14.01 8.49
C THR A 414 12.92 15.26 9.15
N ARG A 415 11.58 15.43 9.18
CA ARG A 415 10.93 16.54 9.90
C ARG A 415 11.27 16.52 11.39
N LEU A 416 11.11 15.37 12.07
CA LEU A 416 11.42 15.23 13.49
C LEU A 416 12.90 15.50 13.80
N ARG A 417 13.82 15.02 12.95
CA ARG A 417 15.25 15.33 13.08
C ARG A 417 15.52 16.84 12.92
N GLY A 418 14.87 17.49 11.96
CA GLY A 418 14.97 18.94 11.75
C GLY A 418 14.50 19.73 12.97
N VAL A 419 13.36 19.36 13.55
CA VAL A 419 12.82 19.97 14.77
C VAL A 419 13.77 19.73 15.95
N GLU A 420 14.29 18.52 16.14
CA GLU A 420 15.23 18.21 17.22
C GLU A 420 16.53 19.00 17.11
N LEU A 421 17.09 19.09 15.90
CA LEU A 421 18.27 19.90 15.62
C LEU A 421 18.03 21.38 15.92
N TRP A 422 16.88 21.92 15.49
CA TRP A 422 16.48 23.29 15.78
C TRP A 422 16.35 23.52 17.29
N MET A 423 15.71 22.60 18.02
CA MET A 423 15.56 22.69 19.47
C MET A 423 16.91 22.65 20.21
N LYS A 424 17.84 21.83 19.72
CA LYS A 424 19.20 21.75 20.25
C LYS A 424 19.97 23.05 19.99
N ARG A 425 19.92 23.59 18.77
CA ARG A 425 20.59 24.86 18.41
C ARG A 425 20.08 26.05 19.20
N LYS A 426 18.78 26.06 19.54
CA LYS A 426 18.16 27.13 20.35
C LYS A 426 18.26 26.88 21.86
N ASN A 427 18.97 25.85 22.30
CA ASN A 427 19.15 25.51 23.72
C ASN A 427 17.84 25.43 24.52
N LEU A 428 16.76 24.91 23.92
CA LEU A 428 15.48 24.80 24.63
C LEU A 428 15.60 23.88 25.86
N PRO A 429 15.00 24.24 27.01
CA PRO A 429 14.94 23.37 28.18
C PRO A 429 14.25 22.03 27.89
N ARG A 430 14.59 20.99 28.67
CA ARG A 430 14.07 19.61 28.48
C ARG A 430 12.54 19.54 28.51
N SER A 431 11.89 20.37 29.33
CA SER A 431 10.43 20.45 29.44
C SER A 431 9.76 20.86 28.12
N TYR A 432 10.28 21.89 27.45
CA TYR A 432 9.77 22.34 26.15
C TYR A 432 10.03 21.30 25.07
N ARG A 433 11.21 20.68 25.04
CA ARG A 433 11.52 19.63 24.06
C ARG A 433 10.56 18.44 24.19
N HIS A 434 10.23 18.05 25.43
CA HIS A 434 9.26 16.99 25.67
C HIS A 434 7.87 17.35 25.11
N ARG A 435 7.38 18.55 25.40
CA ARG A 435 6.08 19.05 24.91
C ARG A 435 6.02 19.12 23.38
N VAL A 436 7.07 19.64 22.72
CA VAL A 436 7.15 19.69 21.25
C VAL A 436 7.15 18.29 20.63
N ARG A 437 7.92 17.34 21.19
CA ARG A 437 7.92 15.94 20.70
C ARG A 437 6.56 15.27 20.85
N GLN A 438 5.87 15.51 21.97
CA GLN A 438 4.54 14.97 22.22
C GLN A 438 3.53 15.53 21.21
N TYR A 439 3.55 16.85 20.99
CA TYR A 439 2.72 17.51 19.98
C TYR A 439 2.96 16.94 18.57
N GLU A 440 4.20 16.84 18.11
CA GLU A 440 4.50 16.32 16.76
C GLU A 440 4.09 14.84 16.59
N ARG A 441 4.23 14.01 17.63
CA ARG A 441 3.78 12.61 17.61
C ARG A 441 2.26 12.50 17.49
N GLN A 442 1.52 13.26 18.29
CA GLN A 442 0.06 13.25 18.26
C GLN A 442 -0.50 13.85 16.98
N ARG A 443 0.07 14.97 16.52
CA ARG A 443 -0.27 15.56 15.23
C ARG A 443 -0.08 14.55 14.10
N TRP A 444 1.01 13.79 14.10
CA TRP A 444 1.23 12.74 13.10
C TRP A 444 0.23 11.58 13.24
N ALA A 445 -0.09 11.15 14.46
CA ALA A 445 -1.08 10.09 14.67
C ALA A 445 -2.47 10.48 14.14
N ALA A 446 -2.87 11.74 14.32
CA ALA A 446 -4.16 12.27 13.85
C ALA A 446 -4.17 12.52 12.32
N THR A 447 -3.14 13.18 11.78
CA THR A 447 -3.14 13.69 10.40
C THR A 447 -2.37 12.82 9.40
N ARG A 448 -1.57 11.85 9.88
CA ARG A 448 -0.60 11.07 9.07
C ARG A 448 0.32 11.93 8.20
N GLY A 449 0.60 13.17 8.64
CA GLY A 449 1.45 14.12 7.93
C GLY A 449 0.75 14.91 6.83
N VAL A 450 -0.57 14.80 6.71
CA VAL A 450 -1.36 15.55 5.76
C VAL A 450 -1.73 16.91 6.37
N ASP A 451 -1.47 17.98 5.63
CA ASP A 451 -1.89 19.32 5.99
C ASP A 451 -3.16 19.67 5.22
N GLU A 452 -4.33 19.48 5.86
CA GLU A 452 -5.66 19.68 5.26
C GLU A 452 -5.80 21.07 4.65
N CYS A 453 -5.29 22.11 5.33
CA CYS A 453 -5.32 23.47 4.85
C CYS A 453 -4.52 23.64 3.55
N ARG A 454 -3.39 22.94 3.39
CA ARG A 454 -2.57 23.02 2.18
C ARG A 454 -3.22 22.31 0.99
N ILE A 455 -3.88 21.17 1.21
CA ILE A 455 -4.59 20.45 0.13
C ILE A 455 -5.72 21.31 -0.43
N VAL A 456 -6.47 21.95 0.44
CA VAL A 456 -7.68 22.67 0.06
C VAL A 456 -7.38 24.08 -0.47
N ARG A 457 -6.18 24.62 -0.19
CA ARG A 457 -5.79 25.99 -0.59
C ARG A 457 -5.78 26.19 -2.10
N ASP A 458 -5.33 25.19 -2.85
CA ASP A 458 -5.13 25.30 -4.30
C ASP A 458 -6.41 24.96 -5.10
N LEU A 459 -7.51 24.64 -4.41
CA LEU A 459 -8.83 24.37 -5.01
C LEU A 459 -9.60 25.67 -5.30
N PRO A 460 -10.47 25.68 -6.34
CA PRO A 460 -11.42 26.77 -6.56
C PRO A 460 -12.27 27.04 -5.31
N GLU A 461 -12.63 28.31 -5.09
CA GLU A 461 -13.24 28.73 -3.82
C GLU A 461 -14.53 28.00 -3.48
N GLY A 462 -15.41 27.78 -4.47
CA GLY A 462 -16.66 27.04 -4.28
C GLY A 462 -16.41 25.62 -3.77
N LEU A 463 -15.57 24.86 -4.48
CA LEU A 463 -15.23 23.49 -4.09
C LEU A 463 -14.53 23.42 -2.72
N ARG A 464 -13.66 24.39 -2.42
CA ARG A 464 -13.05 24.52 -1.10
C ARG A 464 -14.09 24.70 0.00
N ARG A 465 -15.10 25.55 -0.21
CA ARG A 465 -16.18 25.80 0.75
C ARG A 465 -17.03 24.54 0.95
N ASP A 466 -17.42 23.88 -0.14
CA ASP A 466 -18.21 22.64 -0.08
C ASP A 466 -17.51 21.54 0.71
N ILE A 467 -16.21 21.32 0.45
CA ILE A 467 -15.41 20.32 1.16
C ILE A 467 -15.30 20.68 2.65
N LYS A 468 -14.97 21.94 2.98
CA LYS A 468 -14.89 22.37 4.37
C LYS A 468 -16.22 22.25 5.09
N TYR A 469 -17.32 22.64 4.44
CA TYR A 469 -18.67 22.49 4.97
C TYR A 469 -18.97 21.03 5.27
N HIS A 470 -18.72 20.10 4.33
CA HIS A 470 -18.95 18.68 4.55
C HIS A 470 -18.13 18.10 5.72
N LEU A 471 -16.85 18.47 5.83
CA LEU A 471 -15.96 17.99 6.91
C LEU A 471 -16.31 18.58 8.28
N CYS A 472 -16.76 19.85 8.30
CA CYS A 472 -16.96 20.61 9.53
C CYS A 472 -18.41 20.50 10.06
N LEU A 473 -19.41 20.38 9.19
CA LEU A 473 -20.84 20.46 9.54
C LEU A 473 -21.25 19.48 10.64
N GLY A 474 -20.84 18.21 10.51
CA GLY A 474 -21.17 17.18 11.50
C GLY A 474 -20.56 17.44 12.89
N LEU A 475 -19.46 18.19 12.93
CA LEU A 475 -18.74 18.53 14.16
C LEU A 475 -19.27 19.84 14.77
N VAL A 476 -19.60 20.81 13.92
CA VAL A 476 -20.23 22.08 14.31
C VAL A 476 -21.64 21.83 14.84
N ARG A 477 -22.45 20.97 14.23
CA ARG A 477 -23.81 20.65 14.72
C ARG A 477 -23.84 19.94 16.08
N GLN A 478 -22.73 19.35 16.54
CA GLN A 478 -22.62 18.81 17.91
C GLN A 478 -22.65 19.91 18.96
N VAL A 479 -22.28 21.13 18.61
CA VAL A 479 -22.31 22.28 19.51
C VAL A 479 -23.74 22.86 19.52
N PRO A 480 -24.44 22.86 20.67
CA PRO A 480 -25.84 23.30 20.74
C PRO A 480 -26.08 24.78 20.34
N LEU A 481 -25.02 25.58 20.35
CA LEU A 481 -25.04 26.97 19.88
C LEU A 481 -25.39 27.05 18.39
N PHE A 482 -24.86 26.13 17.58
CA PHE A 482 -24.94 26.15 16.12
C PHE A 482 -26.21 25.50 15.56
N GLN A 483 -26.90 24.67 16.36
CA GLN A 483 -28.15 23.99 15.96
C GLN A 483 -29.29 24.96 15.63
N HIS A 484 -29.23 26.18 16.15
CA HIS A 484 -30.28 27.19 16.00
C HIS A 484 -29.93 28.27 14.96
N MET A 485 -28.84 28.08 14.20
CA MET A 485 -28.37 29.01 13.18
C MET A 485 -28.72 28.50 11.78
N ASP A 486 -28.99 29.41 10.86
CA ASP A 486 -29.29 29.07 9.46
C ASP A 486 -28.06 28.45 8.76
N ASP A 487 -28.30 27.60 7.77
CA ASP A 487 -27.23 26.88 7.05
C ASP A 487 -26.24 27.84 6.37
N LEU A 488 -26.68 29.01 5.90
CA LEU A 488 -25.81 30.05 5.33
C LEU A 488 -24.78 30.58 6.35
N VAL A 489 -25.19 30.73 7.62
CA VAL A 489 -24.32 31.16 8.70
C VAL A 489 -23.34 30.05 9.05
N LEU A 490 -23.82 28.81 9.09
CA LEU A 490 -22.99 27.63 9.34
C LEU A 490 -21.93 27.44 8.27
N GLU A 491 -22.25 27.64 6.99
CA GLU A 491 -21.29 27.60 5.89
C GLU A 491 -20.17 28.62 6.08
N ASN A 492 -20.54 29.85 6.43
CA ASN A 492 -19.58 30.93 6.69
C ASN A 492 -18.70 30.68 7.93
N ILE A 493 -19.22 30.00 8.94
CA ILE A 493 -18.46 29.55 10.11
C ILE A 493 -17.51 28.43 9.70
N CYS A 494 -18.00 27.40 8.99
CA CYS A 494 -17.20 26.24 8.56
C CYS A 494 -16.01 26.64 7.68
N ASP A 495 -16.14 27.68 6.85
CA ASP A 495 -15.01 28.15 6.03
C ASP A 495 -13.87 28.78 6.87
N ARG A 496 -14.20 29.36 8.03
CA ARG A 496 -13.27 30.11 8.91
C ARG A 496 -12.72 29.30 10.08
N VAL A 497 -13.38 28.21 10.43
CA VAL A 497 -12.96 27.33 11.52
C VAL A 497 -11.62 26.65 11.21
N LYS A 498 -10.76 26.58 12.24
CA LYS A 498 -9.44 25.93 12.17
C LYS A 498 -9.40 24.71 13.09
N SER A 499 -8.90 23.58 12.58
CA SER A 499 -8.67 22.39 13.39
C SER A 499 -7.43 22.58 14.29
N LEU A 500 -7.57 22.28 15.58
CA LEU A 500 -6.53 22.42 16.61
C LEU A 500 -6.39 21.11 17.39
N ILE A 501 -5.13 20.74 17.67
CA ILE A 501 -4.79 19.55 18.45
C ILE A 501 -3.89 20.00 19.60
N PHE A 502 -4.27 19.65 20.83
CA PHE A 502 -3.50 19.97 22.02
C PHE A 502 -3.06 18.70 22.76
N PRO A 503 -1.77 18.58 23.14
CA PRO A 503 -1.29 17.47 23.94
C PRO A 503 -1.77 17.56 25.37
N LYS A 504 -1.90 16.41 26.04
CA LYS A 504 -2.22 16.32 27.47
C LYS A 504 -1.27 17.18 28.31
N GLY A 505 -1.83 17.92 29.28
CA GLY A 505 -1.11 18.76 30.23
C GLY A 505 -0.74 20.15 29.70
N GLU A 506 -1.16 20.48 28.48
CA GLU A 506 -0.98 21.80 27.88
C GLU A 506 -1.99 22.81 28.44
N VAL A 507 -1.49 24.00 28.79
CA VAL A 507 -2.31 25.16 29.18
C VAL A 507 -2.62 25.97 27.93
N ILE A 508 -3.90 26.02 27.54
CA ILE A 508 -4.35 26.70 26.32
C ILE A 508 -4.43 28.22 26.51
N VAL A 509 -5.01 28.65 27.63
CA VAL A 509 -5.15 30.06 28.03
C VAL A 509 -5.08 30.14 29.55
N ARG A 510 -4.52 31.23 30.09
CA ARG A 510 -4.54 31.49 31.54
C ARG A 510 -5.62 32.52 31.87
N GLU A 511 -6.12 32.46 33.09
CA GLU A 511 -7.02 33.49 33.61
C GLU A 511 -6.38 34.87 33.48
N GLY A 512 -7.12 35.84 32.94
CA GLY A 512 -6.63 37.20 32.67
C GLY A 512 -5.99 37.40 31.29
N ASP A 513 -5.59 36.35 30.58
CA ASP A 513 -5.03 36.47 29.23
C ASP A 513 -6.10 36.93 28.22
N PRO A 514 -5.73 37.68 27.16
CA PRO A 514 -6.69 38.07 26.12
C PRO A 514 -7.21 36.84 25.36
N VAL A 515 -8.54 36.69 25.29
CA VAL A 515 -9.18 35.60 24.55
C VAL A 515 -9.03 35.84 23.04
N LYS A 516 -8.23 35.01 22.38
CA LYS A 516 -7.92 35.17 20.93
C LYS A 516 -8.85 34.38 20.02
N ARG A 517 -9.51 33.34 20.55
CA ARG A 517 -10.34 32.43 19.80
C ARG A 517 -11.37 31.75 20.68
N MET A 518 -12.50 31.42 20.06
CA MET A 518 -13.53 30.56 20.62
C MET A 518 -13.18 29.11 20.27
N LEU A 519 -13.24 28.21 21.25
CA LEU A 519 -12.85 26.81 21.11
C LEU A 519 -14.07 25.91 21.25
N PHE A 520 -14.27 25.01 20.29
CA PHE A 520 -15.32 24.01 20.28
C PHE A 520 -14.69 22.63 20.47
N ILE A 521 -15.02 21.95 21.56
CA ILE A 521 -14.38 20.68 21.92
C ILE A 521 -15.08 19.55 21.17
N VAL A 522 -14.32 18.79 20.41
CA VAL A 522 -14.81 17.65 19.63
C VAL A 522 -14.45 16.34 20.33
N ARG A 523 -13.21 16.24 20.82
CA ARG A 523 -12.71 15.06 21.54
C ARG A 523 -11.80 15.44 22.70
N GLY A 524 -11.85 14.62 23.74
CA GLY A 524 -11.09 14.79 24.97
C GLY A 524 -11.72 15.82 25.92
N HIS A 525 -11.03 16.07 27.03
CA HIS A 525 -11.54 16.90 28.12
C HIS A 525 -10.56 18.02 28.48
N LEU A 526 -11.10 19.21 28.66
CA LEU A 526 -10.41 20.36 29.21
C LEU A 526 -10.85 20.58 30.66
N GLN A 527 -9.92 20.99 31.50
CA GLN A 527 -10.17 21.49 32.82
C GLN A 527 -10.12 23.02 32.77
N SER A 528 -11.17 23.67 33.25
CA SER A 528 -11.28 25.11 33.40
C SER A 528 -11.18 25.44 34.89
N SER A 529 -10.05 26.02 35.30
CA SER A 529 -9.79 26.41 36.68
C SER A 529 -9.87 27.94 36.87
N GLN A 530 -10.45 28.36 37.99
CA GLN A 530 -10.55 29.76 38.41
C GLN A 530 -9.97 29.89 39.81
N VAL A 531 -9.11 30.89 40.01
CA VAL A 531 -8.51 31.14 41.33
C VAL A 531 -9.45 32.04 42.13
N LEU A 532 -10.01 31.52 43.22
CA LEU A 532 -10.80 32.34 44.14
C LEU A 532 -9.88 33.17 45.05
N ARG A 533 -10.39 34.33 45.48
CA ARG A 533 -9.68 35.24 46.40
C ARG A 533 -9.32 34.65 47.77
N ASN A 534 -9.93 33.52 48.17
CA ASN A 534 -9.57 32.80 49.40
C ASN A 534 -8.40 31.80 49.19
N GLY A 535 -7.79 31.78 48.00
CA GLY A 535 -6.74 30.84 47.62
C GLY A 535 -7.27 29.46 47.19
N GLY A 536 -8.59 29.23 47.21
CA GLY A 536 -9.19 28.01 46.69
C GLY A 536 -9.31 28.04 45.17
N GLU A 537 -9.26 26.86 44.53
CA GLU A 537 -9.45 26.73 43.08
C GLU A 537 -10.83 26.15 42.78
N SER A 538 -11.62 26.83 41.93
CA SER A 538 -12.83 26.25 41.35
C SER A 538 -12.48 25.60 40.03
N CYS A 539 -12.83 24.33 39.86
CA CYS A 539 -12.56 23.57 38.64
C CYS A 539 -13.87 23.10 38.02
N CYS A 540 -14.01 23.27 36.70
CA CYS A 540 -15.04 22.61 35.92
C CYS A 540 -14.42 21.87 34.73
N MET A 541 -15.04 20.75 34.34
CA MET A 541 -14.61 19.97 33.18
C MET A 541 -15.46 20.36 31.97
N LEU A 542 -14.80 20.60 30.83
CA LEU A 542 -15.42 20.84 29.54
C LEU A 542 -15.12 19.62 28.65
N GLY A 543 -16.17 18.97 28.17
CA GLY A 543 -16.08 17.79 27.32
C GLY A 543 -16.55 18.08 25.89
N PRO A 544 -16.71 17.02 25.07
CA PRO A 544 -17.26 17.12 23.72
C PRO A 544 -18.61 17.84 23.69
N GLY A 545 -18.80 18.76 22.74
CA GLY A 545 -20.01 19.57 22.58
C GLY A 545 -20.05 20.83 23.46
N ASN A 546 -19.15 20.96 24.45
CA ASN A 546 -18.92 22.22 25.14
C ASN A 546 -18.02 23.15 24.31
N PHE A 547 -18.10 24.45 24.60
CA PHE A 547 -17.23 25.46 24.03
C PHE A 547 -16.70 26.41 25.09
N SER A 548 -15.61 27.10 24.77
CA SER A 548 -14.97 28.11 25.61
C SER A 548 -14.61 29.35 24.77
N GLY A 549 -14.35 30.48 25.42
CA GLY A 549 -14.12 31.77 24.74
C GLY A 549 -15.41 32.50 24.39
N ASP A 550 -16.49 32.26 25.13
CA ASP A 550 -17.79 32.90 24.95
C ASP A 550 -17.76 34.40 25.29
N GLU A 551 -16.72 34.86 25.98
CA GLU A 551 -16.42 36.28 26.18
C GLU A 551 -16.26 37.02 24.85
N LEU A 552 -15.88 36.33 23.76
CA LEU A 552 -15.82 36.93 22.43
C LEU A 552 -17.21 37.27 21.87
N LEU A 553 -18.25 36.50 22.23
CA LEU A 553 -19.61 36.79 21.79
C LEU A 553 -20.13 38.08 22.43
N SER A 554 -19.91 38.26 23.73
CA SER A 554 -20.28 39.50 24.43
C SER A 554 -19.46 40.69 23.94
N TRP A 555 -18.17 40.49 23.68
CA TRP A 555 -17.28 41.51 23.10
C TRP A 555 -17.77 41.99 21.72
N CYS A 556 -18.13 41.08 20.81
CA CYS A 556 -18.58 41.44 19.47
C CYS A 556 -19.93 42.17 19.45
N LEU A 557 -20.80 41.85 20.41
CA LEU A 557 -22.16 42.41 20.47
C LEU A 557 -22.23 43.75 21.20
N ARG A 558 -21.19 44.12 21.97
CA ARG A 558 -21.13 45.34 22.80
C ARG A 558 -21.22 46.64 22.00
N ARG A 559 -21.84 47.67 22.62
CA ARG A 559 -21.93 49.05 22.10
C ARG A 559 -21.61 50.07 23.21
N PRO A 560 -20.69 51.05 22.99
CA PRO A 560 -19.79 51.17 21.84
C PRO A 560 -18.79 49.99 21.77
N PHE A 561 -18.33 49.68 20.56
CA PHE A 561 -17.38 48.58 20.35
C PHE A 561 -16.01 48.95 20.91
N LEU A 562 -15.39 48.01 21.64
CA LEU A 562 -14.04 48.16 22.16
C LEU A 562 -13.09 47.30 21.33
N GLU A 563 -12.01 47.86 20.79
CA GLU A 563 -11.04 47.06 20.00
C GLU A 563 -10.24 46.07 20.85
N ARG A 564 -10.14 46.31 22.16
CA ARG A 564 -9.40 45.44 23.08
C ARG A 564 -10.14 44.11 23.31
N LEU A 565 -9.43 43.01 23.12
CA LEU A 565 -9.93 41.66 23.39
C LEU A 565 -10.31 41.49 24.88
N PRO A 566 -11.38 40.73 25.17
CA PRO A 566 -11.78 40.43 26.55
C PRO A 566 -10.74 39.52 27.23
N ALA A 567 -10.62 39.65 28.54
CA ALA A 567 -9.78 38.77 29.35
C ALA A 567 -10.49 37.43 29.61
N SER A 568 -9.71 36.34 29.63
CA SER A 568 -10.20 34.99 29.91
C SER A 568 -10.66 34.90 31.36
N SER A 569 -11.87 34.36 31.56
CA SER A 569 -12.47 34.16 32.88
C SER A 569 -11.86 32.98 33.67
N SER A 570 -11.07 32.13 33.02
CA SER A 570 -10.49 30.92 33.62
C SER A 570 -9.19 30.50 32.92
N THR A 571 -8.42 29.64 33.60
CA THR A 571 -7.29 28.93 33.02
C THR A 571 -7.78 27.61 32.43
N LEU A 572 -7.51 27.38 31.14
CA LEU A 572 -7.88 26.15 30.45
C LEU A 572 -6.66 25.23 30.33
N THR A 573 -6.75 24.04 30.90
CA THR A 573 -5.72 23.00 30.82
C THR A 573 -6.29 21.74 30.19
N THR A 574 -5.45 21.00 29.46
CA THR A 574 -5.85 19.75 28.81
C THR A 574 -5.60 18.57 29.73
N LEU A 575 -6.62 17.75 30.00
CA LEU A 575 -6.46 16.53 30.81
C LEU A 575 -6.05 15.33 29.95
N GLU A 576 -6.46 15.35 28.69
CA GLU A 576 -6.22 14.32 27.69
C GLU A 576 -5.73 14.97 26.39
N SER A 577 -5.36 14.16 25.39
CA SER A 577 -5.16 14.70 24.04
C SER A 577 -6.50 15.24 23.54
N THR A 578 -6.57 16.55 23.28
CA THR A 578 -7.83 17.19 22.89
C THR A 578 -7.79 17.65 21.44
N GLU A 579 -8.86 17.36 20.72
CA GLU A 579 -9.13 17.85 19.36
C GLU A 579 -10.25 18.86 19.47
N ALA A 580 -9.99 20.08 18.98
CA ALA A 580 -10.92 21.19 19.08
C ALA A 580 -10.91 22.01 17.78
N PHE A 581 -12.04 22.65 17.49
CA PHE A 581 -12.12 23.66 16.46
C PHE A 581 -11.97 25.05 17.07
N GLY A 582 -11.13 25.88 16.46
CA GLY A 582 -10.94 27.27 16.83
C GLY A 582 -11.57 28.21 15.82
N LEU A 583 -12.33 29.19 16.30
CA LEU A 583 -12.77 30.36 15.53
C LEU A 583 -12.07 31.60 16.10
N ASP A 584 -11.20 32.24 15.33
CA ASP A 584 -10.41 33.38 15.82
C ASP A 584 -11.31 34.61 16.04
N ALA A 585 -10.91 35.51 16.94
CA ALA A 585 -11.72 36.66 17.34
C ALA A 585 -12.15 37.57 16.16
N ALA A 586 -11.29 37.73 15.15
CA ALA A 586 -11.62 38.49 13.94
C ALA A 586 -12.73 37.80 13.12
N ASP A 587 -12.72 36.47 13.06
CA ASP A 587 -13.73 35.67 12.36
C ASP A 587 -15.06 35.68 13.13
N VAL A 588 -15.02 35.59 14.46
CA VAL A 588 -16.20 35.76 15.32
C VAL A 588 -16.81 37.14 15.10
N LYS A 589 -15.99 38.19 15.06
CA LYS A 589 -16.43 39.57 14.78
C LYS A 589 -17.10 39.67 13.42
N TYR A 590 -16.49 39.09 12.38
CA TYR A 590 -17.07 39.08 11.04
C TYR A 590 -18.45 38.42 11.02
N VAL A 591 -18.56 37.21 11.58
CA VAL A 591 -19.82 36.42 11.56
C VAL A 591 -20.91 37.13 12.37
N THR A 592 -20.58 37.67 13.55
CA THR A 592 -21.54 38.37 14.42
C THR A 592 -22.00 39.72 13.87
N GLN A 593 -21.13 40.42 13.11
CA GLN A 593 -21.49 41.68 12.46
C GLN A 593 -22.30 41.45 11.17
N HIS A 594 -21.89 40.49 10.35
CA HIS A 594 -22.53 40.21 9.06
C HIS A 594 -23.89 39.52 9.23
N PHE A 595 -24.00 38.58 10.17
CA PHE A 595 -25.23 37.84 10.47
C PHE A 595 -25.84 38.28 11.80
N ARG A 596 -25.94 39.60 12.02
CA ARG A 596 -26.42 40.15 13.31
C ARG A 596 -27.81 39.65 13.69
N TYR A 597 -28.69 39.42 12.69
CA TYR A 597 -30.05 38.92 12.88
C TYR A 597 -30.08 37.54 13.58
N THR A 598 -29.08 36.68 13.32
CA THR A 598 -28.95 35.35 13.93
C THR A 598 -28.64 35.46 15.43
N PHE A 599 -27.79 36.40 15.81
CA PHE A 599 -27.39 36.59 17.21
C PHE A 599 -28.42 37.40 18.02
N THR A 600 -29.33 38.12 17.37
CA THR A 600 -30.52 38.70 18.01
C THR A 600 -31.63 37.67 18.23
N ASN A 601 -31.58 36.50 17.59
CA ASN A 601 -32.56 35.44 17.80
C ASN A 601 -32.52 34.94 19.24
N ASP A 602 -33.69 34.97 19.89
CA ASP A 602 -33.85 34.62 21.29
C ASP A 602 -33.48 33.16 21.59
N LYS A 603 -33.66 32.25 20.62
CA LYS A 603 -33.26 30.84 20.75
C LYS A 603 -31.73 30.69 20.83
N VAL A 604 -31.01 31.34 19.90
CA VAL A 604 -29.54 31.34 19.86
C VAL A 604 -28.98 31.99 21.12
N ARG A 605 -29.55 33.13 21.53
CA ARG A 605 -29.12 33.84 22.75
C ARG A 605 -29.32 33.00 24.01
N ARG A 606 -30.45 32.30 24.14
CA ARG A 606 -30.70 31.38 25.26
C ARG A 606 -29.74 30.21 25.25
N SER A 607 -29.49 29.60 24.09
CA SER A 607 -28.53 28.49 23.95
C SER A 607 -27.10 28.94 24.33
N ALA A 608 -26.64 30.07 23.80
CA ALA A 608 -25.34 30.65 24.14
C ALA A 608 -25.16 30.86 25.66
N ARG A 609 -26.18 31.41 26.33
CA ARG A 609 -26.17 31.61 27.78
C ARG A 609 -26.24 30.30 28.57
N TYR A 610 -27.06 29.35 28.12
CA TYR A 610 -27.25 28.09 28.84
C TYR A 610 -25.97 27.25 28.84
N TYR A 611 -25.24 27.23 27.72
CA TYR A 611 -24.01 26.44 27.58
C TYR A 611 -22.73 27.19 27.98
N SER A 612 -22.80 28.52 28.17
CA SER A 612 -21.70 29.31 28.70
C SER A 612 -21.36 28.93 30.15
N PRO A 613 -20.10 28.55 30.45
CA PRO A 613 -19.66 28.31 31.83
C PRO A 613 -19.87 29.54 32.73
N GLY A 614 -19.61 30.75 32.22
CA GLY A 614 -19.78 32.00 32.96
C GLY A 614 -21.24 32.25 33.38
N TRP A 615 -22.18 32.12 32.44
CA TRP A 615 -23.60 32.31 32.73
C TRP A 615 -24.18 31.22 33.64
N ARG A 616 -23.72 29.96 33.53
CA ARG A 616 -24.12 28.87 34.44
C ARG A 616 -23.65 29.15 35.86
N THR A 617 -22.42 29.62 36.03
CA THR A 617 -21.89 30.02 37.34
C THR A 617 -22.67 31.20 37.92
N TRP A 618 -22.98 32.20 37.10
CA TRP A 618 -23.82 33.34 37.51
C TRP A 618 -25.22 32.89 37.95
N ALA A 619 -25.88 32.02 37.18
CA ALA A 619 -27.19 31.48 37.49
C ALA A 619 -27.18 30.67 38.80
N ALA A 620 -26.17 29.81 39.00
CA ALA A 620 -26.01 29.04 40.23
C ALA A 620 -25.86 29.96 41.45
N VAL A 621 -25.05 31.00 41.34
CA VAL A 621 -24.86 32.02 42.40
C VAL A 621 -26.17 32.77 42.68
N ALA A 622 -26.88 33.21 41.64
CA ALA A 622 -28.15 33.92 41.80
C ALA A 622 -29.21 33.06 42.52
N VAL A 623 -29.33 31.77 42.14
CA VAL A 623 -30.20 30.80 42.81
C VAL A 623 -29.79 30.59 44.26
N GLN A 624 -28.50 30.42 44.54
CA GLN A 624 -27.98 30.28 45.91
C GLN A 624 -28.29 31.51 46.77
N LEU A 625 -28.14 32.72 46.22
CA LEU A 625 -28.49 33.96 46.93
C LEU A 625 -29.98 34.08 47.18
N ALA A 626 -30.82 33.75 46.20
CA ALA A 626 -32.27 33.73 46.36
C ALA A 626 -32.71 32.72 47.44
N TRP A 627 -32.14 31.52 47.45
CA TRP A 627 -32.39 30.50 48.48
C TRP A 627 -31.97 30.97 49.88
N ARG A 628 -30.78 31.57 50.01
CA ARG A 628 -30.32 32.15 51.28
C ARG A 628 -31.25 33.26 51.78
N ARG A 629 -31.72 34.14 50.89
CA ARG A 629 -32.72 35.19 51.22
C ARG A 629 -34.06 34.58 51.65
N TYR A 630 -34.51 33.51 51.02
CA TYR A 630 -35.73 32.80 51.41
C TYR A 630 -35.57 32.15 52.79
N LYS A 631 -34.46 31.42 53.03
CA LYS A 631 -34.16 30.80 54.33
C LYS A 631 -34.11 31.84 55.44
N HIS A 632 -33.47 32.98 55.21
CA HIS A 632 -33.40 34.07 56.18
C HIS A 632 -34.77 34.70 56.48
N ARG A 633 -35.61 34.89 55.46
CA ARG A 633 -36.99 35.36 55.66
C ARG A 633 -37.83 34.34 56.44
N LYS A 634 -37.66 33.04 56.19
CA LYS A 634 -38.34 31.99 56.97
C LYS A 634 -37.87 31.94 58.42
N THR A 635 -36.57 32.09 58.70
CA THR A 635 -36.06 32.14 60.08
C THR A 635 -36.52 33.38 60.83
N LEU A 636 -36.60 34.55 60.17
CA LEU A 636 -37.18 35.76 60.76
C LEU A 636 -38.69 35.63 61.00
N ALA A 637 -39.43 34.98 60.09
CA ALA A 637 -40.86 34.71 60.25
C ALA A 637 -41.17 33.67 61.34
N SER A 638 -40.28 32.71 61.61
CA SER A 638 -40.42 31.81 62.76
C SER A 638 -40.10 32.47 64.11
N LEU A 639 -39.46 33.65 64.10
CA LEU A 639 -39.14 34.42 65.30
C LEU A 639 -40.19 35.51 65.61
N SER A 640 -41.20 35.72 64.75
CA SER A 640 -42.18 36.81 64.88
C SER A 640 -43.33 36.54 65.88
N PHE A 641 -43.20 35.56 66.78
CA PHE A 641 -44.14 35.39 67.91
C PHE A 641 -43.87 36.34 69.09
N ILE A 642 -42.85 37.21 68.99
CA ILE A 642 -42.62 38.30 69.94
C ILE A 642 -42.68 39.61 69.14
N ARG A 643 -43.75 40.39 69.34
CA ARG A 643 -43.99 41.68 68.69
C ARG A 643 -43.33 42.81 69.49
N PRO A 644 -42.33 43.55 68.98
CA PRO A 644 -41.97 44.83 69.57
C PRO A 644 -42.74 45.95 68.87
N ARG A 645 -43.39 46.81 69.66
CA ARG A 645 -43.91 48.11 69.23
C ARG A 645 -42.74 49.08 69.03
N ARG A 646 -42.26 49.25 67.80
CA ARG A 646 -41.59 50.46 67.23
C ARG A 646 -41.07 50.14 65.83
N PRO A 647 -40.94 51.14 64.92
CA PRO A 647 -40.39 50.89 63.60
C PRO A 647 -38.92 50.48 63.76
N LEU A 648 -38.57 49.28 63.27
CA LEU A 648 -37.20 48.82 63.27
C LEU A 648 -36.39 49.70 62.32
N SER A 649 -35.52 50.52 62.91
CA SER A 649 -34.34 51.01 62.24
C SER A 649 -33.57 49.82 61.68
N ARG A 650 -33.08 50.04 60.47
CA ARG A 650 -32.27 49.14 59.66
C ARG A 650 -30.95 48.85 60.40
N CYS A 651 -30.95 47.95 61.38
CA CYS A 651 -29.72 47.40 61.95
C CYS A 651 -29.36 46.12 61.19
N SER A 652 -28.73 46.27 60.03
CA SER A 652 -27.87 45.23 59.46
C SER A 652 -26.73 44.98 60.43
N SER A 653 -26.46 43.72 60.76
CA SER A 653 -25.20 43.40 61.44
C SER A 653 -24.03 43.80 60.52
N LEU A 654 -22.97 44.38 61.08
CA LEU A 654 -21.78 44.83 60.35
C LEU A 654 -21.15 43.70 59.50
N GLY A 655 -21.35 42.44 59.92
CA GLY A 655 -20.97 41.23 59.19
C GLY A 655 -21.84 40.94 57.97
N GLU A 656 -23.16 41.13 58.03
CA GLU A 656 -24.06 40.98 56.89
C GLU A 656 -23.87 42.05 55.83
N GLU A 657 -23.55 43.28 56.24
CA GLU A 657 -23.30 44.39 55.32
C GLU A 657 -21.96 44.23 54.60
N LYS A 658 -20.91 43.76 55.31
CA LYS A 658 -19.66 43.30 54.69
C LYS A 658 -19.87 42.10 53.78
N LEU A 659 -20.64 41.08 54.19
CA LEU A 659 -20.93 39.93 53.33
C LEU A 659 -21.74 40.33 52.10
N ARG A 660 -22.67 41.29 52.18
CA ARG A 660 -23.39 41.85 51.03
C ARG A 660 -22.49 42.66 50.11
N LEU A 661 -21.58 43.48 50.67
CA LEU A 661 -20.57 44.22 49.92
C LEU A 661 -19.57 43.29 49.23
N TYR A 662 -19.11 42.23 49.91
CA TYR A 662 -18.25 41.18 49.36
C TYR A 662 -18.97 40.31 48.32
N THR A 663 -20.25 40.00 48.52
CA THR A 663 -21.04 39.27 47.53
C THR A 663 -21.28 40.15 46.29
N ALA A 664 -21.62 41.43 46.45
CA ALA A 664 -21.77 42.36 45.33
C ALA A 664 -20.47 42.68 44.58
N LEU A 665 -19.30 42.61 45.25
CA LEU A 665 -17.98 42.78 44.62
C LEU A 665 -17.47 41.50 43.92
N LEU A 666 -17.87 40.31 44.38
CA LEU A 666 -17.34 39.02 43.93
C LEU A 666 -18.26 38.28 42.95
N THR A 667 -19.57 38.55 42.98
CA THR A 667 -20.51 37.95 42.04
C THR A 667 -20.74 38.94 40.91
N SER A 668 -19.84 38.87 39.93
CA SER A 668 -20.01 39.17 38.50
C SER A 668 -20.96 40.33 38.19
N PRO A 669 -20.52 41.40 37.48
CA PRO A 669 -21.51 42.27 36.85
C PRO A 669 -22.48 41.33 36.14
N LYS A 670 -23.78 41.50 36.35
CA LYS A 670 -24.77 40.96 35.43
C LYS A 670 -24.19 41.28 34.06
N PRO A 671 -23.88 40.31 33.17
CA PRO A 671 -23.36 40.67 31.86
C PRO A 671 -24.38 41.66 31.31
N ASN A 672 -23.93 42.90 31.09
CA ASN A 672 -24.75 44.10 31.20
C ASN A 672 -26.13 43.89 30.56
N GLN A 673 -27.20 44.13 31.32
CA GLN A 673 -28.55 43.98 30.76
C GLN A 673 -28.89 45.11 29.78
N ASP A 674 -28.13 46.20 29.83
CA ASP A 674 -28.25 47.35 28.94
C ASP A 674 -27.55 47.13 27.58
N ASP A 675 -26.90 45.97 27.38
CA ASP A 675 -26.34 45.53 26.09
C ASP A 675 -27.38 44.78 25.22
N LEU A 676 -28.68 44.95 25.47
CA LEU A 676 -29.78 44.24 24.79
C LEU A 676 -31.00 45.09 24.40
N LEU A 677 -30.80 46.41 24.26
CA LEU A 677 -31.64 47.24 23.40
C LEU A 677 -30.89 47.57 22.10
#